data_AF-A0A3L7N8X8-F1
#
_entry.id   AF-A0A3L7N8X8-F1
#
_cell.length_a   1.000
_cell.length_b   1.000
_cell.length_c   1.000
_cell.angle_alpha   90.00
_cell.angle_beta   90.00
_cell.angle_gamma   90.00
#
_symmetry.space_group_name_H-M   'P 1'
#
loop_
_entity.id
_entity.type
_entity.pdbx_description
1 polymer ?
#
loop_
_entity_poly.entity_id
_entity_poly.type
_entity_poly.pdbx_seq_one_letter_code
_entity_poly.pdbx_strand_id
1 'polypeptide(L)'
;MSAYSLKGFERQCIRPVLGAVRRGVTRCGGAPLVAGTAVALQSLKHVSRLLRRQVKSLRRTRTIQWDDLGFGSIAVEAGELSQGYPFGVGERTIYLFVGHTASLPINTGVQRVVRELASSMVARHEQVRFVKWSESLRQCVLIDATERDHLAQWNGPAVGPEERAFYKQAHGANVAFSKHSRAEHHWLVVPEVTLQISGLVSQTAMLIDWAREWGLRTGFLFYDAIPLLRAEYKRISAAHAEYMRQLFLADCVWPITQWSADSLSGFWHRELLADAASMPPVVVIRLPGTGLADGRPPNQPRASDSLPPTILCVGSIEPRKQQFELAAWFINYKLRHPGSPWQLKFVGNINRENREAFQRLLASESSLHFLKAASDEQLCQSYLESAFTVFPSVEEGFGLPIVESLAFGKPCVCANFGAMGEVAAGGGCLTVDTQNQELLGDAIESLMADPSAIERLTAEAIRRKGSTWAEYADALSASLAQDGSARSAVGTIYYWIDATVSFSGNTGIQRVARQLARGLLEQGARLIPVKYGEKGQVVAVSDAELRLFSQWNGPPPSAWTAWQDLSLAVAGRDWFVMPELPLNRSAQQRESILSQAHLAGLRCAAVFFDAIPWKMRGIYPTNFADAHRASMEQLAAYDLVLPISQHSRNDLVAFLGAAIERPVGLEQFIKAAVLPGEFPECRRVYEPKIAGDTITVLAVGTVEPRKNHLNLLAAFAAAADQSRVKLQLVIAGSGDSFDPDHAAAVQALIGHRTDIHWLQNVDDGRLQELYAECDFTIYPSIEEGFGLPILESLWHARPCVCANFGAMDEVAKGGGCLLVDTRSVLEITEAIVRLAEDPAERQRLAQDATKRNLKTWRHYASEVLERLGEAPGNIAIPSKPVRIGPMQLPARPKLSVCISTYNRAAWLDASLRNWVQINPQPREDVELLVCDNASTDDTPAVVKRYAFRSDLTSHRNAVNVGMLGNLRETAQRARGDYVWIIGDDDLILPESIANILAMLRAHPRIPLVYLNYATTSVGDARTITDFKAFCARAKPIVPAEANRFGPIRTICARNENFFTAIYACVFRRDHAMRAYSRSTQGRAFASLAACVPTTCHVLEHMMDEPGVWMGGPQIVINTNVSWMRYAPLWILERVPEIYDCAERRGAAASDVDRWRRHTLKAVPKFFAEIYENDAAGNAPYFQAARVLRRFKHLPEFVDVESELCDTYTSAWQRGHPQAGHSPHLLFPKIRHRLPRAGSVKTSDLKNKHLGEPTVA
;
A
#
# COMPACT_ATOMS: atom_id res chain seq x y z
N MET A 1 23.81 2.56 -52.14
CA MET A 1 24.90 1.99 -52.98
C MET A 1 26.14 2.84 -52.72
N SER A 2 27.14 2.41 -51.95
CA SER A 2 28.13 1.36 -52.26
C SER A 2 28.56 0.58 -50.99
N ALA A 3 28.88 -0.70 -51.15
CA ALA A 3 29.27 -1.59 -50.06
C ALA A 3 30.77 -1.44 -49.73
N TYR A 4 31.13 -1.10 -48.49
CA TYR A 4 32.49 -1.27 -48.00
C TYR A 4 32.63 -2.61 -47.28
N SER A 5 33.65 -3.39 -47.64
CA SER A 5 34.07 -4.53 -46.81
C SER A 5 34.53 -4.04 -45.43
N LEU A 6 34.50 -4.91 -44.41
CA LEU A 6 34.95 -4.58 -43.05
C LEU A 6 36.39 -4.00 -43.00
N LYS A 7 37.25 -4.37 -43.97
CA LYS A 7 38.60 -3.80 -44.15
C LYS A 7 38.58 -2.35 -44.67
N GLY A 8 37.56 -1.95 -45.42
CA GLY A 8 37.36 -0.59 -45.92
C GLY A 8 36.99 0.39 -44.81
N PHE A 9 36.05 0.00 -43.93
CA PHE A 9 35.63 0.81 -42.78
C PHE A 9 36.79 1.04 -41.78
N GLU A 10 37.61 0.02 -41.53
CA GLU A 10 38.77 0.13 -40.64
C GLU A 10 39.87 1.05 -41.20
N ARG A 11 40.06 1.07 -42.53
CA ARG A 11 41.05 1.95 -43.21
C ARG A 11 40.58 3.39 -43.38
N GLN A 12 39.31 3.61 -43.70
CA GLN A 12 38.81 4.94 -44.09
C GLN A 12 38.17 5.71 -42.93
N CYS A 13 37.59 5.05 -41.93
CA CYS A 13 36.91 5.74 -40.82
C CYS A 13 37.72 5.71 -39.51
N ILE A 14 38.32 4.56 -39.17
CA ILE A 14 38.97 4.38 -37.86
C ILE A 14 40.41 4.92 -37.84
N ARG A 15 41.20 4.67 -38.90
CA ARG A 15 42.60 5.12 -38.97
C ARG A 15 42.81 6.64 -39.01
N PRO A 16 42.00 7.45 -39.72
CA PRO A 16 42.16 8.91 -39.72
C PRO A 16 41.86 9.54 -38.36
N VAL A 17 40.82 9.06 -37.67
CA VAL A 17 40.41 9.54 -36.33
C VAL A 17 41.47 9.21 -35.28
N LEU A 18 42.00 7.98 -35.29
CA LEU A 18 43.12 7.60 -34.41
C LEU A 18 44.42 8.36 -34.75
N GLY A 19 44.62 8.72 -36.02
CA GLY A 19 45.77 9.51 -36.49
C GLY A 19 45.67 11.01 -36.17
N ALA A 20 44.46 11.56 -36.05
CA ALA A 20 44.21 12.95 -35.64
C ALA A 20 44.34 13.11 -34.12
N VAL A 21 43.81 12.15 -33.34
CA VAL A 21 43.93 12.11 -31.88
C VAL A 21 45.39 11.91 -31.42
N ARG A 22 46.19 11.11 -32.14
CA ARG A 22 47.63 10.97 -31.85
C ARG A 22 48.47 12.20 -32.19
N ARG A 23 47.97 13.11 -33.03
CA ARG A 23 48.70 14.32 -33.46
C ARG A 23 48.26 15.59 -32.73
N GLY A 24 47.37 15.49 -31.75
CA GLY A 24 46.99 16.62 -30.90
C GLY A 24 46.34 17.79 -31.64
N VAL A 25 45.72 17.56 -32.79
CA VAL A 25 45.08 18.62 -33.59
C VAL A 25 43.66 18.87 -33.06
N THR A 26 43.40 20.07 -32.55
CA THR A 26 42.16 20.48 -31.87
C THR A 26 41.05 21.01 -32.81
N ARG A 27 41.21 20.88 -34.14
CA ARG A 27 40.19 21.28 -35.12
C ARG A 27 40.13 20.33 -36.31
N CYS A 28 38.91 19.89 -36.64
CA CYS A 28 38.59 19.22 -37.91
C CYS A 28 37.30 19.87 -38.45
N GLY A 29 37.37 20.57 -39.57
CA GLY A 29 36.19 21.13 -40.25
C GLY A 29 35.45 22.26 -39.52
N GLY A 30 36.15 23.12 -38.77
CA GLY A 30 35.59 24.41 -38.31
C GLY A 30 34.76 24.41 -37.02
N ALA A 31 34.51 23.27 -36.37
CA ALA A 31 33.83 23.22 -35.05
C ALA A 31 34.80 22.84 -33.92
N PRO A 32 34.69 23.43 -32.70
CA PRO A 32 35.46 23.02 -31.53
C PRO A 32 34.89 21.74 -30.90
N LEU A 33 35.76 20.78 -30.56
CA LEU A 33 35.40 19.59 -29.79
C LEU A 33 35.25 19.97 -28.30
N VAL A 34 34.03 19.90 -27.76
CA VAL A 34 33.72 20.06 -26.33
C VAL A 34 34.19 18.81 -25.55
N ALA A 35 34.68 19.03 -24.33
CA ALA A 35 35.30 18.03 -23.46
C ALA A 35 34.41 16.80 -23.16
N GLY A 36 34.70 15.68 -23.83
CA GLY A 36 34.05 14.39 -23.60
C GLY A 36 34.76 13.19 -24.23
N THR A 37 35.98 13.38 -24.75
CA THR A 37 36.65 12.41 -25.64
C THR A 37 37.45 11.30 -24.93
N ALA A 38 37.52 11.29 -23.60
CA ALA A 38 38.15 10.20 -22.86
C ALA A 38 37.24 8.94 -22.76
N VAL A 39 35.92 9.13 -22.68
CA VAL A 39 34.95 8.04 -22.49
C VAL A 39 34.71 7.24 -23.79
N ALA A 40 34.77 7.87 -24.96
CA ALA A 40 34.54 7.22 -26.25
C ALA A 40 35.65 6.20 -26.65
N LEU A 41 36.87 6.35 -26.13
CA LEU A 41 38.02 5.49 -26.48
C LEU A 41 37.99 4.12 -25.80
N GLN A 42 37.36 3.98 -24.63
CA GLN A 42 37.18 2.69 -23.97
C GLN A 42 36.06 1.87 -24.61
N SER A 43 34.96 2.52 -25.02
CA SER A 43 33.81 1.88 -25.66
C SER A 43 34.16 1.25 -27.01
N LEU A 44 35.01 1.89 -27.83
CA LEU A 44 35.42 1.36 -29.14
C LEU A 44 36.34 0.12 -29.04
N LYS A 45 37.18 0.02 -28.00
CA LYS A 45 37.99 -1.19 -27.73
C LYS A 45 37.13 -2.33 -27.19
N HIS A 46 36.08 -2.03 -26.43
CA HIS A 46 35.13 -3.01 -25.91
C HIS A 46 34.25 -3.61 -27.03
N VAL A 47 33.71 -2.76 -27.91
CA VAL A 47 32.89 -3.17 -29.07
C VAL A 47 33.69 -4.03 -30.05
N SER A 48 34.96 -3.71 -30.30
CA SER A 48 35.87 -4.53 -31.13
C SER A 48 36.15 -5.92 -30.54
N ARG A 49 36.24 -6.05 -29.20
CA ARG A 49 36.43 -7.35 -28.53
C ARG A 49 35.15 -8.19 -28.50
N LEU A 50 34.00 -7.56 -28.30
CA LEU A 50 32.67 -8.21 -28.33
C LEU A 50 32.35 -8.74 -29.73
N LEU A 51 32.57 -7.94 -30.78
CA LEU A 51 32.37 -8.36 -32.17
C LEU A 51 33.32 -9.52 -32.57
N ARG A 52 34.59 -9.50 -32.14
CA ARG A 52 35.52 -10.63 -32.39
C ARG A 52 35.14 -11.91 -31.64
N ARG A 53 34.50 -11.81 -30.47
CA ARG A 53 34.03 -12.97 -29.69
C ARG A 53 32.75 -13.58 -30.26
N GLN A 54 31.78 -12.76 -30.67
CA GLN A 54 30.52 -13.24 -31.27
C GLN A 54 30.73 -13.92 -32.63
N VAL A 55 31.62 -13.38 -33.48
CA VAL A 55 31.91 -13.94 -34.82
C VAL A 55 32.65 -15.29 -34.77
N LYS A 56 33.35 -15.62 -33.66
CA LYS A 56 33.99 -16.94 -33.49
C LYS A 56 33.00 -18.05 -33.12
N SER A 57 31.85 -17.71 -32.53
CA SER A 57 30.84 -18.70 -32.11
C SER A 57 29.87 -19.14 -33.21
N LEU A 58 29.78 -18.38 -34.31
CA LEU A 58 28.80 -18.61 -35.40
C LEU A 58 29.36 -19.39 -36.59
N ARG A 59 30.41 -20.20 -36.42
CA ARG A 59 31.08 -20.93 -37.52
C ARG A 59 30.54 -22.33 -37.81
N ARG A 60 29.40 -22.75 -37.24
CA ARG A 60 28.76 -24.01 -37.63
C ARG A 60 27.27 -23.81 -37.91
N THR A 61 26.93 -24.06 -39.17
CA THR A 61 25.61 -24.32 -39.76
C THR A 61 24.63 -23.14 -39.96
N ARG A 62 24.38 -22.89 -41.26
CA ARG A 62 23.32 -22.14 -41.98
C ARG A 62 23.50 -20.63 -42.18
N THR A 63 23.33 -20.25 -43.45
CA THR A 63 23.37 -18.92 -44.06
C THR A 63 22.24 -18.05 -43.50
N ILE A 64 22.56 -16.90 -42.91
CA ILE A 64 21.59 -15.88 -42.49
C ILE A 64 21.60 -14.77 -43.55
N GLN A 65 20.43 -14.42 -44.10
CA GLN A 65 20.25 -13.23 -44.94
C GLN A 65 20.12 -11.99 -44.05
N TRP A 66 20.66 -10.85 -44.53
CA TRP A 66 20.80 -9.61 -43.76
C TRP A 66 19.49 -8.87 -43.46
N ASP A 67 18.33 -9.42 -43.84
CA ASP A 67 17.02 -8.85 -43.56
C ASP A 67 16.50 -9.19 -42.15
N ASP A 68 17.10 -10.17 -41.45
CA ASP A 68 16.68 -10.62 -40.10
C ASP A 68 17.26 -9.80 -38.93
N LEU A 69 18.06 -8.76 -39.19
CA LEU A 69 18.71 -7.96 -38.13
C LEU A 69 18.24 -6.51 -37.99
N GLY A 70 17.19 -6.09 -38.71
CA GLY A 70 16.33 -4.97 -38.30
C GLY A 70 17.02 -3.62 -37.99
N PHE A 71 18.17 -3.30 -38.60
CA PHE A 71 18.77 -1.96 -38.49
C PHE A 71 18.64 -1.21 -39.81
N GLY A 72 17.44 -0.67 -40.04
CA GLY A 72 17.24 0.39 -41.03
C GLY A 72 17.84 1.70 -40.51
N SER A 73 18.88 2.19 -41.19
CA SER A 73 19.44 3.51 -40.97
C SER A 73 18.47 4.58 -41.47
N ILE A 74 17.99 5.46 -40.60
CA ILE A 74 17.48 6.76 -41.01
C ILE A 74 18.11 7.82 -40.10
N ALA A 75 19.11 8.53 -40.63
CA ALA A 75 19.46 9.85 -40.16
C ALA A 75 18.54 10.83 -40.90
N VAL A 76 17.61 11.47 -40.18
CA VAL A 76 16.95 12.68 -40.67
C VAL A 76 17.62 13.85 -39.96
N GLU A 77 18.20 14.77 -40.74
CA GLU A 77 18.70 16.04 -40.24
C GLU A 77 17.53 16.83 -39.64
N ALA A 78 17.69 17.29 -38.39
CA ALA A 78 16.68 18.02 -37.62
C ALA A 78 16.40 19.46 -38.13
N GLY A 79 16.58 19.73 -39.43
CA GLY A 79 16.46 21.05 -40.04
C GLY A 79 15.26 21.26 -40.96
N GLU A 80 14.67 20.21 -41.55
CA GLU A 80 13.72 20.36 -42.68
C GLU A 80 12.28 19.88 -42.43
N LEU A 81 11.87 19.61 -41.18
CA LEU A 81 10.45 19.38 -40.84
C LEU A 81 9.75 20.63 -40.27
N SER A 82 10.38 21.81 -40.39
CA SER A 82 9.77 23.10 -40.03
C SER A 82 9.00 23.77 -41.18
N GLN A 83 8.98 23.19 -42.38
CA GLN A 83 8.28 23.74 -43.53
C GLN A 83 7.29 22.74 -44.12
N GLY A 84 6.05 22.84 -43.67
CA GLY A 84 4.88 22.28 -44.35
C GLY A 84 3.86 21.67 -43.40
N TYR A 85 3.07 22.48 -42.69
CA TYR A 85 1.60 22.35 -42.50
C TYR A 85 1.06 23.63 -41.79
N PRO A 86 -0.22 24.01 -41.99
CA PRO A 86 -0.71 25.39 -41.90
C PRO A 86 -1.39 25.71 -40.56
N PHE A 87 -0.74 25.46 -39.42
CA PHE A 87 -1.35 25.78 -38.12
C PHE A 87 -0.35 26.51 -37.22
N GLY A 88 -0.81 27.60 -36.61
CA GLY A 88 0.01 28.63 -35.99
C GLY A 88 0.75 28.15 -34.73
N VAL A 89 1.92 28.71 -34.50
CA VAL A 89 2.63 28.63 -33.22
C VAL A 89 1.77 29.31 -32.16
N GLY A 90 1.24 28.56 -31.17
CA GLY A 90 0.48 29.10 -30.04
C GLY A 90 -0.86 28.43 -29.71
N GLU A 91 -1.33 27.45 -30.49
CA GLU A 91 -2.59 26.73 -30.23
C GLU A 91 -2.40 25.42 -29.41
N ARG A 92 -3.44 25.05 -28.65
CA ARG A 92 -3.45 23.88 -27.76
C ARG A 92 -3.56 22.57 -28.55
N THR A 93 -2.49 21.77 -28.58
CA THR A 93 -2.54 20.37 -29.04
C THR A 93 -3.26 19.44 -28.04
N ILE A 94 -4.18 18.60 -28.54
CA ILE A 94 -4.81 17.48 -27.84
C ILE A 94 -4.28 16.16 -28.40
N TYR A 95 -3.57 15.40 -27.59
CA TYR A 95 -3.20 14.02 -27.87
C TYR A 95 -4.34 13.10 -27.44
N LEU A 96 -5.11 12.58 -28.39
CA LEU A 96 -6.24 11.70 -28.13
C LEU A 96 -5.78 10.23 -28.18
N PHE A 97 -5.89 9.52 -27.06
CA PHE A 97 -5.54 8.12 -26.97
C PHE A 97 -6.62 7.23 -27.62
N VAL A 98 -6.23 6.42 -28.60
CA VAL A 98 -7.14 5.58 -29.40
C VAL A 98 -6.63 4.13 -29.56
N GLY A 99 -5.89 3.63 -28.57
CA GLY A 99 -5.16 2.37 -28.64
C GLY A 99 -6.05 1.17 -29.00
N HIS A 100 -7.12 0.92 -28.26
CA HIS A 100 -8.02 -0.20 -28.55
C HIS A 100 -8.92 0.08 -29.77
N THR A 101 -9.39 1.32 -29.95
CA THR A 101 -10.33 1.69 -31.01
C THR A 101 -9.70 1.63 -32.40
N ALA A 102 -8.42 1.99 -32.52
CA ALA A 102 -7.71 1.98 -33.79
C ALA A 102 -7.13 0.59 -34.14
N SER A 103 -6.81 -0.24 -33.14
CA SER A 103 -6.20 -1.55 -33.36
C SER A 103 -7.19 -2.71 -33.58
N LEU A 104 -8.48 -2.57 -33.23
CA LEU A 104 -9.46 -3.65 -33.35
C LEU A 104 -10.61 -3.30 -34.32
N PRO A 105 -11.02 -4.21 -35.23
CA PRO A 105 -12.12 -3.99 -36.17
C PRO A 105 -13.50 -4.27 -35.55
N ILE A 106 -13.76 -3.72 -34.37
CA ILE A 106 -15.03 -3.84 -33.65
C ILE A 106 -15.48 -2.44 -33.20
N ASN A 107 -16.79 -2.26 -33.01
CA ASN A 107 -17.38 -0.98 -32.60
C ASN A 107 -18.28 -1.14 -31.37
N THR A 108 -17.66 -1.38 -30.21
CA THR A 108 -18.34 -1.41 -28.91
C THR A 108 -18.86 -0.03 -28.51
N GLY A 109 -19.70 0.05 -27.45
CA GLY A 109 -20.23 1.32 -26.95
C GLY A 109 -19.13 2.34 -26.62
N VAL A 110 -18.06 1.93 -25.95
CA VAL A 110 -16.89 2.79 -25.65
C VAL A 110 -16.21 3.25 -26.95
N GLN A 111 -16.00 2.34 -27.91
CA GLN A 111 -15.35 2.68 -29.18
C GLN A 111 -16.19 3.65 -30.02
N ARG A 112 -17.51 3.56 -29.96
CA ARG A 112 -18.41 4.55 -30.57
C ARG A 112 -18.25 5.92 -29.92
N VAL A 113 -18.15 5.99 -28.60
CA VAL A 113 -17.86 7.26 -27.89
C VAL A 113 -16.53 7.86 -28.34
N VAL A 114 -15.48 7.04 -28.46
CA VAL A 114 -14.14 7.48 -28.93
C VAL A 114 -14.22 8.05 -30.35
N ARG A 115 -14.89 7.36 -31.27
CA ARG A 115 -15.02 7.79 -32.68
C ARG A 115 -15.81 9.08 -32.83
N GLU A 116 -16.94 9.18 -32.15
CA GLU A 116 -17.81 10.36 -32.22
C GLU A 116 -17.17 11.60 -31.57
N LEU A 117 -16.47 11.40 -30.44
CA LEU A 117 -15.67 12.45 -29.81
C LEU A 117 -14.54 12.91 -30.74
N ALA A 118 -13.80 11.97 -31.33
CA ALA A 118 -12.73 12.27 -32.27
C ALA A 118 -13.25 13.04 -33.50
N SER A 119 -14.36 12.60 -34.10
CA SER A 119 -15.02 13.28 -35.22
C SER A 119 -15.45 14.70 -34.85
N SER A 120 -16.06 14.87 -33.68
CA SER A 120 -16.56 16.17 -33.22
C SER A 120 -15.44 17.17 -32.92
N MET A 121 -14.32 16.70 -32.35
CA MET A 121 -13.13 17.52 -32.13
C MET A 121 -12.47 17.92 -33.45
N VAL A 122 -12.30 16.99 -34.40
CA VAL A 122 -11.72 17.29 -35.71
C VAL A 122 -12.60 18.26 -36.52
N ALA A 123 -13.92 18.07 -36.50
CA ALA A 123 -14.86 18.97 -37.16
C ALA A 123 -14.87 20.41 -36.60
N ARG A 124 -14.40 20.58 -35.36
CA ARG A 124 -14.21 21.88 -34.69
C ARG A 124 -12.87 22.55 -34.98
N HIS A 125 -12.05 21.95 -35.84
CA HIS A 125 -10.68 22.39 -36.10
C HIS A 125 -9.79 22.40 -34.83
N GLU A 126 -10.11 21.60 -33.81
CA GLU A 126 -9.21 21.38 -32.67
C GLU A 126 -7.93 20.69 -33.14
N GLN A 127 -6.79 21.04 -32.55
CA GLN A 127 -5.50 20.47 -32.91
C GLN A 127 -5.32 19.07 -32.31
N VAL A 128 -5.96 18.07 -32.90
CA VAL A 128 -5.95 16.68 -32.39
C VAL A 128 -4.82 15.85 -33.02
N ARG A 129 -4.17 15.02 -32.20
CA ARG A 129 -3.18 14.02 -32.60
C ARG A 129 -3.56 12.67 -32.02
N PHE A 130 -3.73 11.66 -32.87
CA PHE A 130 -4.15 10.33 -32.43
C PHE A 130 -2.94 9.49 -32.02
N VAL A 131 -2.95 9.00 -30.78
CA VAL A 131 -1.83 8.26 -30.19
C VAL A 131 -2.26 6.90 -29.64
N LYS A 132 -1.30 5.97 -29.56
CA LYS A 132 -1.43 4.67 -28.90
C LYS A 132 -0.22 4.39 -28.03
N TRP A 133 -0.31 3.42 -27.12
CA TRP A 133 0.83 2.97 -26.33
C TRP A 133 1.69 1.98 -27.13
N SER A 134 3.00 2.19 -27.16
CA SER A 134 3.97 1.25 -27.72
C SER A 134 4.65 0.46 -26.59
N GLU A 135 4.41 -0.85 -26.54
CA GLU A 135 5.00 -1.69 -25.51
C GLU A 135 6.51 -1.88 -25.68
N SER A 136 6.99 -1.94 -26.92
CA SER A 136 8.42 -2.08 -27.22
C SER A 136 9.24 -0.83 -26.87
N LEU A 137 8.65 0.35 -27.02
CA LEU A 137 9.32 1.63 -26.73
C LEU A 137 8.97 2.19 -25.35
N ARG A 138 7.98 1.61 -24.67
CA ARG A 138 7.42 2.08 -23.39
C ARG A 138 7.05 3.57 -23.41
N GLN A 139 6.40 4.01 -24.48
CA GLN A 139 5.95 5.39 -24.66
C GLN A 139 4.71 5.46 -25.55
N CYS A 140 3.99 6.59 -25.54
CA CYS A 140 3.00 6.86 -26.57
C CYS A 140 3.68 7.13 -27.92
N VAL A 141 3.04 6.66 -28.98
CA VAL A 141 3.43 6.88 -30.37
C VAL A 141 2.19 7.28 -31.19
N LEU A 142 2.39 7.96 -32.31
CA LEU A 142 1.30 8.17 -33.27
C LEU A 142 0.79 6.83 -33.82
N ILE A 143 -0.51 6.75 -34.09
CA ILE A 143 -1.07 5.62 -34.83
C ILE A 143 -0.54 5.59 -36.27
N ASP A 144 -0.58 4.44 -36.94
CA ASP A 144 -0.20 4.36 -38.35
C ASP A 144 -1.38 4.64 -39.30
N ALA A 145 -1.10 4.65 -40.62
CA ALA A 145 -2.12 4.93 -41.63
C ALA A 145 -3.25 3.88 -41.68
N THR A 146 -2.97 2.60 -41.37
CA THR A 146 -3.96 1.54 -41.34
C THR A 146 -4.88 1.71 -40.13
N GLU A 147 -4.29 1.99 -38.97
CA GLU A 147 -5.00 2.29 -37.74
C GLU A 147 -5.83 3.59 -37.86
N ARG A 148 -5.32 4.59 -38.58
CA ARG A 148 -6.07 5.81 -38.90
C ARG A 148 -7.27 5.54 -39.81
N ASP A 149 -7.13 4.64 -40.79
CA ASP A 149 -8.22 4.16 -41.63
C ASP A 149 -9.26 3.38 -40.83
N HIS A 150 -8.83 2.54 -39.89
CA HIS A 150 -9.72 1.87 -38.95
C HIS A 150 -10.47 2.87 -38.09
N LEU A 151 -9.80 3.92 -37.56
CA LEU A 151 -10.43 4.96 -36.76
C LEU A 151 -11.48 5.76 -37.54
N ALA A 152 -11.38 5.86 -38.88
CA ALA A 152 -12.32 6.59 -39.73
C ALA A 152 -13.64 5.86 -40.01
N GLN A 153 -13.72 4.56 -39.72
CA GLN A 153 -14.95 3.77 -39.88
C GLN A 153 -16.02 4.16 -38.85
N TRP A 154 -17.28 3.74 -39.04
CA TRP A 154 -18.41 3.94 -38.11
C TRP A 154 -18.50 5.37 -37.53
N ASN A 155 -18.73 6.35 -38.42
CA ASN A 155 -18.80 7.79 -38.09
C ASN A 155 -17.54 8.37 -37.42
N GLY A 156 -16.40 7.69 -37.54
CA GLY A 156 -15.11 8.21 -37.11
C GLY A 156 -14.57 9.33 -38.01
N PRO A 157 -13.50 10.01 -37.58
CA PRO A 157 -13.04 11.24 -38.23
C PRO A 157 -12.57 10.95 -39.66
N ALA A 158 -13.14 11.66 -40.63
CA ALA A 158 -12.77 11.55 -42.03
C ALA A 158 -11.26 11.75 -42.22
N VAL A 159 -10.67 11.04 -43.18
CA VAL A 159 -9.21 11.10 -43.46
C VAL A 159 -8.99 11.88 -44.75
N GLY A 160 -8.42 13.08 -44.64
CA GLY A 160 -7.99 13.86 -45.80
C GLY A 160 -6.74 13.27 -46.49
N PRO A 161 -6.48 13.59 -47.77
CA PRO A 161 -5.28 13.11 -48.49
C PRO A 161 -3.96 13.52 -47.80
N GLU A 162 -3.94 14.74 -47.29
CA GLU A 162 -2.85 15.38 -46.55
C GLU A 162 -2.56 14.69 -45.21
N GLU A 163 -3.59 14.47 -44.41
CA GLU A 163 -3.50 13.76 -43.13
C GLU A 163 -3.07 12.29 -43.33
N ARG A 164 -3.56 11.65 -44.39
CA ARG A 164 -3.15 10.28 -44.76
C ARG A 164 -1.66 10.21 -45.10
N ALA A 165 -1.11 11.23 -45.76
CA ALA A 165 0.31 11.29 -46.07
C ALA A 165 1.16 11.44 -44.79
N PHE A 166 0.72 12.26 -43.84
CA PHE A 166 1.37 12.43 -42.53
C PHE A 166 1.49 11.10 -41.77
N TYR A 167 0.39 10.36 -41.59
CA TYR A 167 0.42 9.08 -40.86
C TYR A 167 1.16 7.95 -41.61
N LYS A 168 1.25 8.03 -42.95
CA LYS A 168 2.11 7.12 -43.74
C LYS A 168 3.59 7.38 -43.49
N GLN A 169 4.00 8.65 -43.37
CA GLN A 169 5.39 9.02 -43.11
C GLN A 169 5.80 8.84 -41.65
N ALA A 170 4.86 8.92 -40.71
CA ALA A 170 5.08 8.70 -39.28
C ALA A 170 5.29 7.23 -38.87
N HIS A 171 5.18 6.27 -39.80
CA HIS A 171 5.23 4.84 -39.49
C HIS A 171 6.59 4.41 -38.91
N GLY A 172 6.59 3.99 -37.64
CA GLY A 172 7.79 3.52 -36.94
C GLY A 172 8.83 4.61 -36.64
N ALA A 173 8.62 5.84 -37.09
CA ALA A 173 9.47 6.97 -36.75
C ALA A 173 9.03 7.54 -35.40
N ASN A 174 9.99 7.83 -34.54
CA ASN A 174 9.82 8.85 -33.50
C ASN A 174 9.51 10.16 -34.24
N VAL A 175 8.26 10.42 -34.63
CA VAL A 175 7.82 11.80 -34.81
C VAL A 175 8.04 12.40 -33.44
N ALA A 176 9.14 13.14 -33.30
CA ALA A 176 9.63 13.57 -32.02
C ALA A 176 8.50 14.35 -31.36
N PHE A 177 7.90 13.77 -30.32
CA PHE A 177 7.28 14.59 -29.31
C PHE A 177 8.39 15.60 -28.92
N SER A 178 8.07 16.88 -28.90
CA SER A 178 8.92 17.87 -28.28
C SER A 178 8.53 17.93 -26.82
N LYS A 179 9.48 18.06 -25.88
CA LYS A 179 9.12 18.32 -24.49
C LYS A 179 8.44 19.68 -24.43
N HIS A 180 7.17 19.68 -24.01
CA HIS A 180 6.37 20.88 -23.88
C HIS A 180 6.57 21.48 -22.49
N SER A 181 6.53 22.81 -22.38
CA SER A 181 6.31 23.42 -21.07
C SER A 181 4.83 23.25 -20.68
N ARG A 182 4.54 23.03 -19.39
CA ARG A 182 3.14 22.93 -18.90
C ARG A 182 2.31 24.20 -19.12
N ALA A 183 2.97 25.33 -19.42
CA ALA A 183 2.33 26.59 -19.80
C ALA A 183 1.71 26.54 -21.22
N GLU A 184 2.06 25.55 -22.04
CA GLU A 184 1.54 25.42 -23.42
C GLU A 184 0.14 24.75 -23.46
N HIS A 185 -0.48 24.51 -22.30
CA HIS A 185 -1.84 23.98 -22.14
C HIS A 185 -2.14 22.66 -22.87
N HIS A 186 -1.15 21.86 -23.29
CA HIS A 186 -1.37 20.61 -24.03
C HIS A 186 -1.91 19.46 -23.16
N TRP A 187 -2.69 18.57 -23.76
CA TRP A 187 -3.38 17.48 -23.05
C TRP A 187 -3.19 16.11 -23.70
N LEU A 188 -3.03 15.07 -22.89
CA LEU A 188 -3.36 13.69 -23.21
C LEU A 188 -4.78 13.40 -22.72
N VAL A 189 -5.70 13.17 -23.66
CA VAL A 189 -7.10 12.80 -23.38
C VAL A 189 -7.27 11.32 -23.64
N VAL A 190 -7.76 10.60 -22.63
CA VAL A 190 -7.95 9.14 -22.65
C VAL A 190 -9.44 8.81 -22.58
N PRO A 191 -10.11 8.65 -23.74
CA PRO A 191 -11.52 8.25 -23.81
C PRO A 191 -11.75 6.74 -23.65
N GLU A 192 -10.69 5.94 -23.53
CA GLU A 192 -10.76 4.49 -23.42
C GLU A 192 -10.52 3.99 -22.00
N VAL A 193 -10.95 2.76 -21.73
CA VAL A 193 -10.67 2.07 -20.47
C VAL A 193 -9.35 1.31 -20.59
N THR A 194 -8.33 1.73 -19.85
CA THR A 194 -6.94 1.24 -19.91
C THR A 194 -6.67 0.11 -18.92
N LEU A 195 -7.49 -0.96 -18.98
CA LEU A 195 -7.35 -2.17 -18.16
C LEU A 195 -6.35 -3.13 -18.79
N GLN A 196 -5.31 -3.54 -18.06
CA GLN A 196 -4.39 -4.58 -18.50
C GLN A 196 -4.78 -5.95 -17.93
N ILE A 197 -4.97 -6.94 -18.81
CA ILE A 197 -5.33 -8.33 -18.44
C ILE A 197 -4.11 -9.28 -18.55
N SER A 198 -2.97 -8.82 -19.10
CA SER A 198 -1.75 -9.63 -19.24
C SER A 198 -0.47 -8.80 -19.05
N GLY A 199 0.16 -8.90 -17.87
CA GLY A 199 1.48 -8.33 -17.59
C GLY A 199 1.51 -7.39 -16.38
N LEU A 200 2.57 -7.48 -15.58
CA LEU A 200 2.73 -6.95 -14.20
C LEU A 200 2.81 -5.41 -14.04
N VAL A 201 2.39 -4.63 -15.03
CA VAL A 201 2.46 -3.16 -15.01
C VAL A 201 1.12 -2.61 -15.51
N SER A 202 0.66 -1.47 -14.98
CA SER A 202 -0.61 -0.87 -15.41
C SER A 202 -0.41 0.19 -16.49
N GLN A 203 -1.10 0.03 -17.62
CA GLN A 203 -1.10 0.99 -18.74
C GLN A 203 -1.52 2.41 -18.32
N THR A 204 -2.44 2.55 -17.38
CA THR A 204 -2.94 3.86 -16.91
C THR A 204 -1.84 4.69 -16.27
N ALA A 205 -1.12 4.12 -15.30
CA ALA A 205 0.02 4.79 -14.66
C ALA A 205 1.12 5.13 -15.66
N MET A 206 1.39 4.25 -16.63
CA MET A 206 2.39 4.48 -17.67
C MET A 206 2.03 5.65 -18.59
N LEU A 207 0.74 5.77 -18.97
CA LEU A 207 0.24 6.90 -19.75
C LEU A 207 0.36 8.21 -18.99
N ILE A 208 0.03 8.21 -17.68
CA ILE A 208 0.14 9.40 -16.83
C ILE A 208 1.59 9.82 -16.66
N ASP A 209 2.48 8.87 -16.37
CA ASP A 209 3.91 9.14 -16.18
C ASP A 209 4.56 9.66 -17.47
N TRP A 210 4.26 9.00 -18.59
CA TRP A 210 4.70 9.46 -19.91
C TRP A 210 4.19 10.88 -20.21
N ALA A 211 2.89 11.14 -20.07
CA ALA A 211 2.32 12.47 -20.30
C ALA A 211 3.01 13.55 -19.45
N ARG A 212 3.33 13.23 -18.19
CA ARG A 212 4.05 14.13 -17.28
C ARG A 212 5.48 14.39 -17.71
N GLU A 213 6.21 13.38 -18.20
CA GLU A 213 7.57 13.53 -18.74
C GLU A 213 7.60 14.47 -19.96
N TRP A 214 6.52 14.47 -20.74
CA TRP A 214 6.36 15.28 -21.95
C TRP A 214 5.69 16.63 -21.72
N GLY A 215 5.37 16.97 -20.46
CA GLY A 215 4.76 18.26 -20.09
C GLY A 215 3.27 18.38 -20.36
N LEU A 216 2.59 17.27 -20.66
CA LEU A 216 1.15 17.23 -20.93
C LEU A 216 0.34 17.17 -19.62
N ARG A 217 -0.88 17.73 -19.65
CA ARG A 217 -1.95 17.43 -18.69
C ARG A 217 -2.68 16.16 -19.10
N THR A 218 -3.33 15.49 -18.15
CA THR A 218 -4.01 14.22 -18.37
C THR A 218 -5.48 14.30 -18.01
N GLY A 219 -6.33 13.78 -18.89
CA GLY A 219 -7.77 13.73 -18.66
C GLY A 219 -8.34 12.38 -19.06
N PHE A 220 -9.14 11.76 -18.19
CA PHE A 220 -9.69 10.41 -18.41
C PHE A 220 -11.20 10.44 -18.41
N LEU A 221 -11.84 9.77 -19.39
CA LEU A 221 -13.26 9.48 -19.32
C LEU A 221 -13.47 8.29 -18.38
N PHE A 222 -14.42 8.42 -17.46
CA PHE A 222 -14.79 7.36 -16.53
C PHE A 222 -16.20 6.85 -16.82
N TYR A 223 -16.28 5.56 -17.17
CA TYR A 223 -17.55 4.95 -17.56
C TYR A 223 -18.32 4.42 -16.36
N ASP A 224 -17.72 3.51 -15.58
CA ASP A 224 -18.38 2.87 -14.45
C ASP A 224 -17.44 2.11 -13.49
N ALA A 225 -17.98 1.75 -12.33
CA ALA A 225 -17.36 0.89 -11.32
C ALA A 225 -17.95 -0.54 -11.28
N ILE A 226 -18.72 -0.94 -12.32
CA ILE A 226 -19.46 -2.21 -12.35
C ILE A 226 -18.58 -3.43 -12.05
N PRO A 227 -17.32 -3.51 -12.54
CA PRO A 227 -16.45 -4.64 -12.24
C PRO A 227 -16.15 -4.88 -10.75
N LEU A 228 -16.33 -3.88 -9.88
CA LEU A 228 -16.20 -4.04 -8.43
C LEU A 228 -17.53 -4.36 -7.74
N LEU A 229 -18.66 -3.96 -8.35
CA LEU A 229 -19.99 -4.08 -7.74
C LEU A 229 -20.63 -5.45 -7.97
N ARG A 230 -20.17 -6.21 -8.98
CA ARG A 230 -20.82 -7.46 -9.41
C ARG A 230 -19.88 -8.65 -9.34
N ALA A 231 -20.36 -9.73 -8.72
CA ALA A 231 -19.59 -10.96 -8.53
C ALA A 231 -19.15 -11.62 -9.85
N GLU A 232 -19.92 -11.44 -10.92
CA GLU A 232 -19.62 -11.96 -12.27
C GLU A 232 -18.32 -11.41 -12.87
N TYR A 233 -17.84 -10.23 -12.42
CA TYR A 233 -16.58 -9.62 -12.87
C TYR A 233 -15.40 -9.86 -11.92
N LYS A 234 -15.50 -10.81 -10.97
CA LYS A 234 -14.46 -11.10 -9.98
C LYS A 234 -13.05 -11.26 -10.58
N ARG A 235 -12.94 -11.81 -11.80
CA ARG A 235 -11.65 -11.99 -12.51
C ARG A 235 -10.93 -10.69 -12.84
N ILE A 236 -11.66 -9.62 -13.13
CA ILE A 236 -11.09 -8.31 -13.51
C ILE A 236 -11.19 -7.26 -12.39
N SER A 237 -11.93 -7.55 -11.32
CA SER A 237 -12.18 -6.63 -10.19
C SER A 237 -10.91 -6.01 -9.60
N ALA A 238 -9.85 -6.79 -9.40
CA ALA A 238 -8.58 -6.29 -8.87
C ALA A 238 -7.86 -5.33 -9.83
N ALA A 239 -7.87 -5.64 -11.13
CA ALA A 239 -7.29 -4.77 -12.16
C ALA A 239 -8.10 -3.47 -12.32
N HIS A 240 -9.43 -3.54 -12.21
CA HIS A 240 -10.32 -2.38 -12.26
C HIS A 240 -10.18 -1.49 -11.03
N ALA A 241 -10.04 -2.09 -9.84
CA ALA A 241 -9.74 -1.35 -8.62
C ALA A 241 -8.41 -0.59 -8.75
N GLU A 242 -7.39 -1.23 -9.34
CA GLU A 242 -6.10 -0.58 -9.57
C GLU A 242 -6.18 0.54 -10.61
N TYR A 243 -6.90 0.34 -11.71
CA TYR A 243 -7.23 1.40 -12.67
C TYR A 243 -7.89 2.61 -11.97
N MET A 244 -8.93 2.37 -11.16
CA MET A 244 -9.60 3.42 -10.42
C MET A 244 -8.66 4.13 -9.43
N ARG A 245 -7.77 3.41 -8.72
CA ARG A 245 -6.76 4.04 -7.86
C ARG A 245 -5.83 4.95 -8.66
N GLN A 246 -5.44 4.54 -9.86
CA GLN A 246 -4.49 5.30 -10.68
C GLN A 246 -5.12 6.52 -11.34
N LEU A 247 -6.43 6.52 -11.59
CA LEU A 247 -7.16 7.72 -12.02
C LEU A 247 -7.05 8.87 -11.01
N PHE A 248 -6.76 8.58 -9.73
CA PHE A 248 -6.48 9.60 -8.71
C PHE A 248 -5.26 10.47 -9.08
N LEU A 249 -4.38 9.97 -9.94
CA LEU A 249 -3.20 10.70 -10.42
C LEU A 249 -3.50 11.55 -11.68
N ALA A 250 -4.70 11.49 -12.26
CA ALA A 250 -5.02 12.31 -13.42
C ALA A 250 -5.14 13.80 -13.06
N ASP A 251 -4.94 14.70 -14.03
CA ASP A 251 -5.20 16.13 -13.81
C ASP A 251 -6.72 16.45 -13.86
N CYS A 252 -7.53 15.58 -14.47
CA CYS A 252 -8.99 15.64 -14.48
C CYS A 252 -9.60 14.26 -14.80
N VAL A 253 -10.79 13.97 -14.26
CA VAL A 253 -11.60 12.81 -14.65
C VAL A 253 -13.00 13.27 -15.05
N TRP A 254 -13.52 12.72 -16.14
CA TRP A 254 -14.85 13.02 -16.68
C TRP A 254 -15.77 11.80 -16.60
N PRO A 255 -16.50 11.61 -15.48
CA PRO A 255 -17.54 10.62 -15.41
C PRO A 255 -18.70 10.96 -16.34
N ILE A 256 -19.28 9.92 -16.94
CA ILE A 256 -20.41 10.07 -17.88
C ILE A 256 -21.77 10.26 -17.18
N THR A 257 -21.85 10.01 -15.88
CA THR A 257 -23.03 10.24 -15.01
C THR A 257 -22.62 10.71 -13.63
N GLN A 258 -23.58 11.25 -12.86
CA GLN A 258 -23.33 11.56 -11.46
C GLN A 258 -23.11 10.27 -10.64
N TRP A 259 -23.85 9.20 -10.96
CA TRP A 259 -23.68 7.88 -10.35
C TRP A 259 -22.26 7.34 -10.50
N SER A 260 -21.68 7.46 -11.70
CA SER A 260 -20.28 7.06 -11.94
C SER A 260 -19.31 7.96 -11.20
N ALA A 261 -19.58 9.27 -11.08
CA ALA A 261 -18.78 10.19 -10.28
C ALA A 261 -18.79 9.79 -8.79
N ASP A 262 -19.98 9.60 -8.22
CA ASP A 262 -20.17 9.23 -6.81
C ASP A 262 -19.55 7.87 -6.51
N SER A 263 -19.64 6.93 -7.44
CA SER A 263 -19.00 5.60 -7.34
C SER A 263 -17.47 5.71 -7.29
N LEU A 264 -16.88 6.55 -8.15
CA LEU A 264 -15.43 6.77 -8.19
C LEU A 264 -14.93 7.53 -6.96
N SER A 265 -15.56 8.64 -6.60
CA SER A 265 -15.21 9.43 -5.42
C SER A 265 -15.41 8.64 -4.13
N GLY A 266 -16.50 7.88 -4.03
CA GLY A 266 -16.75 6.99 -2.91
C GLY A 266 -15.73 5.85 -2.81
N PHE A 267 -15.24 5.34 -3.94
CA PHE A 267 -14.13 4.40 -3.97
C PHE A 267 -12.83 5.03 -3.45
N TRP A 268 -12.45 6.22 -3.93
CA TRP A 268 -11.26 6.93 -3.45
C TRP A 268 -11.35 7.29 -1.96
N HIS A 269 -12.52 7.70 -1.48
CA HIS A 269 -12.71 7.98 -0.07
C HIS A 269 -12.47 6.75 0.82
N ARG A 270 -12.99 5.58 0.42
CA ARG A 270 -12.84 4.33 1.19
C ARG A 270 -11.44 3.71 1.07
N GLU A 271 -10.88 3.69 -0.12
CA GLU A 271 -9.63 2.95 -0.42
C GLU A 271 -8.37 3.80 -0.26
N LEU A 272 -8.46 5.11 -0.50
CA LEU A 272 -7.32 6.04 -0.44
C LEU A 272 -7.41 7.02 0.74
N LEU A 273 -8.50 6.98 1.51
CA LEU A 273 -8.80 7.95 2.58
C LEU A 273 -8.76 9.40 2.07
N ALA A 274 -9.07 9.60 0.78
CA ALA A 274 -9.09 10.90 0.15
C ALA A 274 -10.33 11.70 0.57
N ASP A 275 -10.15 12.99 0.79
CA ASP A 275 -11.24 13.96 0.91
C ASP A 275 -11.46 14.70 -0.43
N ALA A 276 -12.55 15.45 -0.54
CA ALA A 276 -12.90 16.16 -1.77
C ALA A 276 -11.86 17.21 -2.19
N ALA A 277 -11.01 17.69 -1.27
CA ALA A 277 -9.95 18.64 -1.58
C ALA A 277 -8.78 17.92 -2.28
N SER A 278 -8.41 16.74 -1.79
CA SER A 278 -7.31 15.93 -2.33
C SER A 278 -7.60 15.17 -3.63
N MET A 279 -8.87 15.10 -4.06
CA MET A 279 -9.26 14.40 -5.29
C MET A 279 -8.99 15.27 -6.53
N PRO A 280 -8.57 14.67 -7.67
CA PRO A 280 -8.53 15.43 -8.92
C PRO A 280 -9.95 15.91 -9.28
N PRO A 281 -10.09 17.01 -10.03
CA PRO A 281 -11.39 17.47 -10.50
C PRO A 281 -12.19 16.33 -11.16
N VAL A 282 -13.39 16.07 -10.62
CA VAL A 282 -14.34 15.09 -11.14
C VAL A 282 -15.50 15.88 -11.75
N VAL A 283 -15.51 16.02 -13.08
CA VAL A 283 -16.47 16.85 -13.80
C VAL A 283 -17.39 15.96 -14.62
N VAL A 284 -18.67 15.91 -14.24
CA VAL A 284 -19.66 15.08 -14.95
C VAL A 284 -19.95 15.69 -16.33
N ILE A 285 -19.70 14.93 -17.39
CA ILE A 285 -20.08 15.28 -18.76
C ILE A 285 -20.92 14.14 -19.32
N ARG A 286 -22.22 14.37 -19.49
CA ARG A 286 -23.18 13.33 -19.89
C ARG A 286 -23.09 13.03 -21.37
N LEU A 287 -23.08 11.74 -21.73
CA LEU A 287 -23.03 11.32 -23.14
C LEU A 287 -24.28 11.80 -23.92
N PRO A 288 -24.12 12.18 -25.20
CA PRO A 288 -25.23 12.57 -26.06
C PRO A 288 -25.97 11.35 -26.62
N GLY A 289 -27.26 11.52 -26.96
CA GLY A 289 -28.09 10.48 -27.57
C GLY A 289 -28.26 10.59 -29.08
N THR A 290 -27.80 11.69 -29.71
CA THR A 290 -28.15 12.02 -31.10
C THR A 290 -27.32 11.32 -32.17
N GLY A 291 -26.26 10.57 -31.82
CA GLY A 291 -25.33 9.99 -32.80
C GLY A 291 -25.92 8.97 -33.79
N LEU A 292 -27.11 8.41 -33.51
CA LEU A 292 -27.86 7.57 -34.46
C LEU A 292 -28.97 8.33 -35.21
N ALA A 293 -29.31 9.53 -34.74
CA ALA A 293 -30.52 10.24 -35.14
C ALA A 293 -30.30 11.22 -36.30
N ASP A 294 -29.05 11.47 -36.76
CA ASP A 294 -28.63 12.32 -37.88
C ASP A 294 -29.75 13.05 -38.64
N GLY A 295 -30.33 14.08 -38.01
CA GLY A 295 -31.33 14.96 -38.62
C GLY A 295 -32.69 14.34 -38.97
N ARG A 296 -33.00 13.09 -38.59
CA ARG A 296 -34.33 12.49 -38.80
C ARG A 296 -35.33 13.12 -37.81
N PRO A 297 -36.45 13.70 -38.29
CA PRO A 297 -37.43 14.30 -37.40
C PRO A 297 -38.02 13.22 -36.48
N PRO A 298 -38.23 13.50 -35.18
CA PRO A 298 -38.75 12.54 -34.19
C PRO A 298 -40.21 12.15 -34.42
N ASN A 299 -40.77 12.49 -35.59
CA ASN A 299 -42.18 12.53 -35.89
C ASN A 299 -42.51 11.77 -37.19
N GLN A 300 -41.84 10.64 -37.44
CA GLN A 300 -42.39 9.67 -38.39
C GLN A 300 -43.45 8.83 -37.68
N PRO A 301 -44.73 8.86 -38.15
CA PRO A 301 -45.72 7.87 -37.73
C PRO A 301 -45.13 6.47 -37.88
N ARG A 302 -45.58 5.54 -37.04
CA ARG A 302 -45.25 4.12 -37.19
C ARG A 302 -45.40 3.76 -38.67
N ALA A 303 -44.38 3.13 -39.26
CA ALA A 303 -44.46 2.70 -40.64
C ALA A 303 -45.59 1.65 -40.74
N SER A 304 -46.77 2.11 -41.16
CA SER A 304 -48.01 1.36 -41.34
C SER A 304 -48.70 0.84 -40.05
N ASP A 305 -49.99 1.17 -39.90
CA ASP A 305 -50.94 0.50 -38.99
C ASP A 305 -51.13 -1.01 -39.30
N SER A 306 -50.45 -1.53 -40.34
CA SER A 306 -50.48 -2.95 -40.73
C SER A 306 -49.43 -3.82 -40.04
N LEU A 307 -48.50 -3.27 -39.25
CA LEU A 307 -47.48 -4.05 -38.53
C LEU A 307 -47.88 -4.33 -37.08
N PRO A 308 -47.63 -5.54 -36.55
CA PRO A 308 -47.91 -5.88 -35.17
C PRO A 308 -47.11 -4.98 -34.20
N PRO A 309 -47.65 -4.65 -33.02
CA PRO A 309 -46.99 -3.74 -32.11
C PRO A 309 -45.74 -4.37 -31.46
N THR A 310 -44.57 -3.76 -31.68
CA THR A 310 -43.27 -4.30 -31.23
C THR A 310 -42.69 -3.56 -30.02
N ILE A 311 -42.24 -4.32 -29.03
CA ILE A 311 -41.38 -3.89 -27.91
C ILE A 311 -39.93 -4.13 -28.31
N LEU A 312 -39.06 -3.14 -28.11
CA LEU A 312 -37.64 -3.24 -28.48
C LEU A 312 -36.72 -3.23 -27.24
N CYS A 313 -35.77 -4.16 -27.18
CA CYS A 313 -34.71 -4.19 -26.18
C CYS A 313 -33.33 -4.19 -26.86
N VAL A 314 -32.53 -3.15 -26.62
CA VAL A 314 -31.22 -2.95 -27.27
C VAL A 314 -30.08 -3.17 -26.27
N GLY A 315 -29.10 -4.01 -26.64
CA GLY A 315 -27.87 -4.23 -25.86
C GLY A 315 -27.33 -5.65 -25.99
N SER A 316 -26.06 -5.83 -25.62
CA SER A 316 -25.46 -7.17 -25.50
C SER A 316 -26.18 -8.00 -24.43
N ILE A 317 -26.46 -9.28 -24.74
CA ILE A 317 -27.15 -10.20 -23.83
C ILE A 317 -26.17 -10.64 -22.73
N GLU A 318 -26.36 -10.11 -21.53
CA GLU A 318 -25.47 -10.24 -20.36
C GLU A 318 -26.30 -10.41 -19.08
N PRO A 319 -25.84 -11.16 -18.07
CA PRO A 319 -26.63 -11.44 -16.87
C PRO A 319 -27.20 -10.19 -16.18
N ARG A 320 -26.38 -9.15 -15.95
CA ARG A 320 -26.82 -7.88 -15.34
C ARG A 320 -27.87 -7.10 -16.15
N LYS A 321 -28.06 -7.41 -17.43
CA LYS A 321 -28.97 -6.69 -18.32
C LYS A 321 -30.34 -7.36 -18.44
N GLN A 322 -30.54 -8.49 -17.75
CA GLN A 322 -31.82 -9.19 -17.57
C GLN A 322 -32.65 -9.48 -18.84
N GLN A 323 -32.02 -9.58 -20.01
CA GLN A 323 -32.79 -9.84 -21.24
C GLN A 323 -33.35 -11.27 -21.29
N PHE A 324 -32.74 -12.21 -20.56
CA PHE A 324 -33.22 -13.58 -20.48
C PHE A 324 -34.56 -13.62 -19.72
N GLU A 325 -34.63 -12.91 -18.61
CA GLU A 325 -35.80 -12.75 -17.76
C GLU A 325 -36.92 -12.00 -18.49
N LEU A 326 -36.59 -10.93 -19.22
CA LEU A 326 -37.55 -10.22 -20.06
C LEU A 326 -38.17 -11.13 -21.14
N ALA A 327 -37.34 -11.96 -21.78
CA ALA A 327 -37.82 -12.89 -22.80
C ALA A 327 -38.68 -14.01 -22.19
N ALA A 328 -38.31 -14.53 -21.02
CA ALA A 328 -39.10 -15.52 -20.27
C ALA A 328 -40.44 -14.94 -19.82
N TRP A 329 -40.45 -13.71 -19.32
CA TRP A 329 -41.67 -12.97 -18.97
C TRP A 329 -42.60 -12.82 -20.17
N PHE A 330 -42.06 -12.45 -21.34
CA PHE A 330 -42.88 -12.27 -22.54
C PHE A 330 -43.53 -13.57 -23.03
N ILE A 331 -42.83 -14.71 -22.91
CA ILE A 331 -43.41 -16.03 -23.18
C ILE A 331 -44.59 -16.30 -22.24
N ASN A 332 -44.43 -16.04 -20.94
CA ASN A 332 -45.51 -16.20 -19.97
C ASN A 332 -46.70 -15.26 -20.24
N TYR A 333 -46.43 -14.04 -20.70
CA TYR A 333 -47.47 -13.11 -21.16
C TYR A 333 -48.22 -13.69 -22.38
N LYS A 334 -47.52 -14.26 -23.37
CA LYS A 334 -48.16 -14.90 -24.53
C LYS A 334 -49.00 -16.13 -24.17
N LEU A 335 -48.57 -16.91 -23.19
CA LEU A 335 -49.36 -18.02 -22.66
C LEU A 335 -50.66 -17.54 -21.97
N ARG A 336 -50.61 -16.42 -21.23
CA ARG A 336 -51.79 -15.80 -20.61
C ARG A 336 -52.69 -15.10 -21.63
N HIS A 337 -52.12 -14.58 -22.72
CA HIS A 337 -52.82 -13.83 -23.75
C HIS A 337 -52.51 -14.35 -25.18
N PRO A 338 -52.98 -15.56 -25.56
CA PRO A 338 -52.61 -16.21 -26.83
C PRO A 338 -52.96 -15.40 -28.10
N GLY A 339 -53.98 -14.53 -28.02
CA GLY A 339 -54.40 -13.66 -29.13
C GLY A 339 -53.70 -12.30 -29.19
N SER A 340 -52.75 -12.02 -28.30
CA SER A 340 -52.07 -10.71 -28.25
C SER A 340 -51.24 -10.47 -29.53
N PRO A 341 -51.39 -9.32 -30.21
CA PRO A 341 -50.64 -9.01 -31.44
C PRO A 341 -49.20 -8.55 -31.15
N TRP A 342 -48.82 -8.33 -29.89
CA TRP A 342 -47.52 -7.78 -29.52
C TRP A 342 -46.33 -8.69 -29.87
N GLN A 343 -45.20 -8.09 -30.21
CA GLN A 343 -43.92 -8.76 -30.46
C GLN A 343 -42.82 -8.19 -29.58
N LEU A 344 -41.76 -8.97 -29.31
CA LEU A 344 -40.58 -8.51 -28.58
C LEU A 344 -39.31 -8.75 -29.42
N LYS A 345 -38.60 -7.68 -29.74
CA LYS A 345 -37.40 -7.67 -30.58
C LYS A 345 -36.17 -7.28 -29.77
N PHE A 346 -35.16 -8.13 -29.81
CA PHE A 346 -33.84 -7.91 -29.22
C PHE A 346 -32.83 -7.49 -30.28
N VAL A 347 -32.02 -6.47 -30.02
CA VAL A 347 -30.93 -6.04 -30.92
C VAL A 347 -29.61 -6.01 -30.15
N GLY A 348 -28.61 -6.79 -30.58
CA GLY A 348 -27.31 -6.81 -29.92
C GLY A 348 -26.49 -8.07 -30.18
N ASN A 349 -25.49 -8.31 -29.34
CA ASN A 349 -24.64 -9.50 -29.40
C ASN A 349 -24.93 -10.44 -28.23
N ILE A 350 -24.86 -11.76 -28.46
CA ILE A 350 -25.01 -12.74 -27.37
C ILE A 350 -23.64 -13.13 -26.83
N ASN A 351 -23.42 -12.91 -25.53
CA ASN A 351 -22.22 -13.38 -24.84
C ASN A 351 -22.11 -14.91 -24.97
N ARG A 352 -20.88 -15.42 -25.12
CA ARG A 352 -20.58 -16.84 -25.36
C ARG A 352 -21.23 -17.75 -24.33
N GLU A 353 -21.25 -17.35 -23.06
CA GLU A 353 -21.75 -18.16 -21.95
C GLU A 353 -23.28 -18.36 -21.98
N ASN A 354 -24.04 -17.41 -22.55
CA ASN A 354 -25.51 -17.45 -22.57
C ASN A 354 -26.09 -17.84 -23.93
N ARG A 355 -25.24 -18.13 -24.93
CA ARG A 355 -25.65 -18.30 -26.33
C ARG A 355 -26.68 -19.40 -26.52
N GLU A 356 -26.41 -20.60 -26.02
CA GLU A 356 -27.28 -21.76 -26.24
C GLU A 356 -28.62 -21.63 -25.52
N ALA A 357 -28.61 -21.11 -24.30
CA ALA A 357 -29.81 -20.95 -23.50
C ALA A 357 -30.74 -19.90 -24.11
N PHE A 358 -30.18 -18.76 -24.51
CA PHE A 358 -30.97 -17.68 -25.13
C PHE A 358 -31.50 -18.07 -26.51
N GLN A 359 -30.73 -18.80 -27.32
CA GLN A 359 -31.20 -19.32 -28.61
C GLN A 359 -32.36 -20.30 -28.47
N ARG A 360 -32.33 -21.20 -27.46
CA ARG A 360 -33.45 -22.10 -27.16
C ARG A 360 -34.71 -21.34 -26.80
N LEU A 361 -34.57 -20.27 -26.03
CA LEU A 361 -35.68 -19.44 -25.61
C LEU A 361 -36.29 -18.66 -26.79
N LEU A 362 -35.46 -18.08 -27.67
CA LEU A 362 -35.91 -17.46 -28.91
C LEU A 362 -36.66 -18.43 -29.84
N ALA A 363 -36.26 -19.71 -29.88
CA ALA A 363 -36.93 -20.72 -30.71
C ALA A 363 -38.28 -21.21 -30.14
N SER A 364 -38.55 -20.95 -28.85
CA SER A 364 -39.74 -21.43 -28.17
C SER A 364 -41.01 -20.60 -28.41
N GLU A 365 -40.86 -19.37 -28.92
CA GLU A 365 -41.96 -18.44 -29.15
C GLU A 365 -41.71 -17.62 -30.42
N SER A 366 -42.60 -17.73 -31.40
CA SER A 366 -42.41 -17.14 -32.74
C SER A 366 -42.53 -15.62 -32.76
N SER A 367 -43.13 -15.02 -31.72
CA SER A 367 -43.22 -13.57 -31.53
C SER A 367 -41.99 -12.94 -30.84
N LEU A 368 -40.96 -13.75 -30.53
CA LEU A 368 -39.64 -13.27 -30.14
C LEU A 368 -38.72 -13.12 -31.37
N HIS A 369 -38.11 -11.95 -31.53
CA HIS A 369 -37.20 -11.65 -32.63
C HIS A 369 -35.83 -11.24 -32.10
N PHE A 370 -34.76 -11.66 -32.78
CA PHE A 370 -33.39 -11.27 -32.42
C PHE A 370 -32.59 -10.86 -33.66
N LEU A 371 -32.07 -9.63 -33.63
CA LEU A 371 -31.20 -9.10 -34.66
C LEU A 371 -29.76 -9.03 -34.12
N LYS A 372 -28.92 -9.92 -34.63
CA LYS A 372 -27.49 -9.99 -34.29
C LYS A 372 -26.69 -9.05 -35.19
N ALA A 373 -25.70 -8.36 -34.63
CA ALA A 373 -24.75 -7.54 -35.37
C ALA A 373 -25.43 -6.54 -36.33
N ALA A 374 -26.46 -5.86 -35.82
CA ALA A 374 -27.20 -4.86 -36.58
C ALA A 374 -26.27 -3.73 -37.05
N SER A 375 -26.44 -3.29 -38.29
CA SER A 375 -25.89 -2.00 -38.74
C SER A 375 -26.62 -0.85 -38.05
N ASP A 376 -26.02 0.34 -38.01
CA ASP A 376 -26.66 1.54 -37.47
C ASP A 376 -27.99 1.82 -38.17
N GLU A 377 -28.08 1.60 -39.48
CA GLU A 377 -29.32 1.72 -40.24
C GLU A 377 -30.42 0.74 -39.75
N GLN A 378 -30.06 -0.53 -39.51
CA GLN A 378 -30.99 -1.53 -38.99
C GLN A 378 -31.41 -1.25 -37.54
N LEU A 379 -30.51 -0.68 -36.74
CA LEU A 379 -30.82 -0.26 -35.37
C LEU A 379 -31.77 0.93 -35.37
N CYS A 380 -31.52 1.96 -36.19
CA CYS A 380 -32.41 3.11 -36.37
C CYS A 380 -33.81 2.66 -36.84
N GLN A 381 -33.86 1.74 -37.81
CA GLN A 381 -35.12 1.18 -38.28
C GLN A 381 -35.87 0.44 -37.17
N SER A 382 -35.15 -0.31 -36.32
CA SER A 382 -35.76 -1.00 -35.18
C SER A 382 -36.37 -0.04 -34.16
N TYR A 383 -35.71 1.09 -33.87
CA TYR A 383 -36.29 2.14 -33.04
C TYR A 383 -37.56 2.71 -33.68
N LEU A 384 -37.53 3.07 -34.98
CA LEU A 384 -38.69 3.62 -35.71
C LEU A 384 -39.92 2.70 -35.69
N GLU A 385 -39.72 1.38 -35.86
CA GLU A 385 -40.77 0.35 -35.87
C GLU A 385 -41.38 0.06 -34.50
N SER A 386 -40.61 0.27 -33.43
CA SER A 386 -41.04 -0.02 -32.05
C SER A 386 -42.17 0.91 -31.59
N ALA A 387 -43.06 0.39 -30.74
CA ALA A 387 -44.03 1.20 -30.00
C ALA A 387 -43.36 1.89 -28.81
N PHE A 388 -42.58 1.12 -28.05
CA PHE A 388 -41.76 1.59 -26.94
C PHE A 388 -40.60 0.61 -26.74
N THR A 389 -39.62 1.01 -25.94
CA THR A 389 -38.45 0.22 -25.61
C THR A 389 -38.46 -0.24 -24.16
N VAL A 390 -37.79 -1.35 -23.88
CA VAL A 390 -37.57 -1.86 -22.52
C VAL A 390 -36.10 -2.08 -22.31
N PHE A 391 -35.58 -1.55 -21.21
CA PHE A 391 -34.20 -1.71 -20.79
C PHE A 391 -34.18 -2.23 -19.35
N PRO A 392 -34.22 -3.57 -19.17
CA PRO A 392 -34.46 -4.19 -17.87
C PRO A 392 -33.18 -4.33 -17.05
N SER A 393 -32.12 -3.61 -17.39
CA SER A 393 -30.83 -3.70 -16.71
C SER A 393 -30.96 -3.35 -15.22
N VAL A 394 -30.17 -4.03 -14.38
CA VAL A 394 -30.06 -3.72 -12.94
C VAL A 394 -28.83 -2.88 -12.59
N GLU A 395 -27.89 -2.71 -13.52
CA GLU A 395 -26.71 -1.88 -13.33
C GLU A 395 -26.12 -1.48 -14.70
N GLU A 396 -25.90 -0.18 -14.91
CA GLU A 396 -25.30 0.41 -16.12
C GLU A 396 -24.48 1.65 -15.76
N GLY A 397 -23.46 1.98 -16.56
CA GLY A 397 -22.67 3.21 -16.37
C GLY A 397 -23.34 4.49 -16.89
N PHE A 398 -24.29 4.37 -17.83
CA PHE A 398 -25.02 5.49 -18.43
C PHE A 398 -26.42 5.10 -18.88
N GLY A 399 -26.53 4.19 -19.85
CA GLY A 399 -27.82 3.83 -20.48
C GLY A 399 -28.03 4.48 -21.85
N LEU A 400 -27.03 4.37 -22.74
CA LEU A 400 -27.10 4.92 -24.10
C LEU A 400 -28.38 4.51 -24.88
N PRO A 401 -28.87 3.25 -24.79
CA PRO A 401 -30.13 2.86 -25.43
C PRO A 401 -31.36 3.65 -24.99
N ILE A 402 -31.37 4.15 -23.75
CA ILE A 402 -32.48 4.97 -23.23
C ILE A 402 -32.49 6.32 -23.96
N VAL A 403 -31.34 6.99 -24.04
CA VAL A 403 -31.26 8.31 -24.71
C VAL A 403 -31.54 8.18 -26.21
N GLU A 404 -31.07 7.11 -26.84
CA GLU A 404 -31.37 6.80 -28.24
C GLU A 404 -32.87 6.59 -28.45
N SER A 405 -33.53 5.77 -27.61
CA SER A 405 -34.98 5.56 -27.65
C SER A 405 -35.73 6.89 -27.62
N LEU A 406 -35.37 7.77 -26.68
CA LEU A 406 -35.99 9.08 -26.52
C LEU A 406 -35.72 10.00 -27.72
N ALA A 407 -34.54 9.93 -28.33
CA ALA A 407 -34.21 10.70 -29.55
C ALA A 407 -35.09 10.31 -30.76
N PHE A 408 -35.53 9.05 -30.82
CA PHE A 408 -36.53 8.57 -31.79
C PHE A 408 -37.98 8.82 -31.37
N GLY A 409 -38.21 9.55 -30.27
CA GLY A 409 -39.53 9.79 -29.71
C GLY A 409 -40.18 8.54 -29.11
N LYS A 410 -39.41 7.49 -28.82
CA LYS A 410 -39.92 6.22 -28.31
C LYS A 410 -39.87 6.19 -26.78
N PRO A 411 -41.02 5.98 -26.10
CA PRO A 411 -41.03 5.79 -24.66
C PRO A 411 -40.13 4.63 -24.24
N CYS A 412 -39.54 4.72 -23.06
CA CYS A 412 -38.65 3.67 -22.54
C CYS A 412 -39.09 3.21 -21.14
N VAL A 413 -39.18 1.90 -20.91
CA VAL A 413 -39.28 1.32 -19.56
C VAL A 413 -37.88 0.99 -19.06
N CYS A 414 -37.45 1.58 -17.95
CA CYS A 414 -36.10 1.40 -17.41
C CYS A 414 -36.04 1.57 -15.88
N ALA A 415 -34.86 1.36 -15.31
CA ALA A 415 -34.66 1.46 -13.86
C ALA A 415 -34.90 2.88 -13.33
N ASN A 416 -35.52 3.00 -12.14
CA ASN A 416 -35.70 4.25 -11.41
C ASN A 416 -34.50 4.63 -10.51
N PHE A 417 -33.40 3.89 -10.58
CA PHE A 417 -32.19 4.07 -9.78
C PHE A 417 -30.92 4.08 -10.66
N GLY A 418 -29.80 4.45 -10.05
CA GLY A 418 -28.47 4.49 -10.68
C GLY A 418 -28.42 5.43 -11.90
N ALA A 419 -27.45 5.18 -12.78
CA ALA A 419 -27.25 5.95 -14.01
C ALA A 419 -28.49 6.02 -14.91
N MET A 420 -29.28 4.94 -14.96
CA MET A 420 -30.51 4.88 -15.78
C MET A 420 -31.59 5.82 -15.26
N GLY A 421 -31.78 5.89 -13.94
CA GLY A 421 -32.70 6.83 -13.31
C GLY A 421 -32.34 8.29 -13.61
N GLU A 422 -31.04 8.62 -13.59
CA GLU A 422 -30.55 9.96 -13.96
C GLU A 422 -30.88 10.32 -15.41
N VAL A 423 -30.69 9.37 -16.33
CA VAL A 423 -31.00 9.57 -17.75
C VAL A 423 -32.51 9.74 -17.97
N ALA A 424 -33.32 8.95 -17.26
CA ALA A 424 -34.77 8.94 -17.36
C ALA A 424 -35.45 10.20 -16.77
N ALA A 425 -34.79 10.90 -15.83
CA ALA A 425 -35.37 12.01 -15.06
C ALA A 425 -36.00 13.15 -15.87
N GLY A 426 -35.59 13.35 -17.13
CA GLY A 426 -36.14 14.38 -18.02
C GLY A 426 -37.47 14.05 -18.72
N GLY A 427 -38.17 12.98 -18.33
CA GLY A 427 -39.45 12.56 -18.90
C GLY A 427 -39.35 11.65 -20.13
N GLY A 428 -40.47 11.07 -20.56
CA GLY A 428 -40.53 10.12 -21.68
C GLY A 428 -40.14 8.68 -21.33
N CYS A 429 -39.87 8.40 -20.06
CA CYS A 429 -39.64 7.05 -19.55
C CYS A 429 -40.70 6.68 -18.52
N LEU A 430 -41.07 5.39 -18.48
CA LEU A 430 -41.77 4.79 -17.36
C LEU A 430 -40.72 4.08 -16.48
N THR A 431 -40.36 4.68 -15.35
CA THR A 431 -39.29 4.17 -14.50
C THR A 431 -39.84 3.23 -13.41
N VAL A 432 -39.12 2.14 -13.16
CA VAL A 432 -39.52 1.09 -12.20
C VAL A 432 -38.29 0.50 -11.51
N ASP A 433 -38.48 -0.17 -10.38
CA ASP A 433 -37.41 -1.00 -9.82
C ASP A 433 -37.26 -2.27 -10.67
N THR A 434 -36.29 -2.30 -11.59
CA THR A 434 -36.04 -3.44 -12.49
C THR A 434 -35.54 -4.68 -11.76
N GLN A 435 -35.08 -4.57 -10.51
CA GLN A 435 -34.73 -5.74 -9.70
C GLN A 435 -35.97 -6.57 -9.35
N ASN A 436 -37.16 -5.95 -9.37
CA ASN A 436 -38.44 -6.60 -9.18
C ASN A 436 -39.11 -6.93 -10.53
N GLN A 437 -39.11 -8.21 -10.90
CA GLN A 437 -39.66 -8.68 -12.17
C GLN A 437 -41.18 -8.51 -12.30
N GLU A 438 -41.92 -8.50 -11.18
CA GLU A 438 -43.37 -8.27 -11.20
C GLU A 438 -43.66 -6.81 -11.55
N LEU A 439 -42.99 -5.86 -10.87
CA LEU A 439 -43.16 -4.43 -11.14
C LEU A 439 -42.73 -4.07 -12.57
N LEU A 440 -41.63 -4.67 -13.06
CA LEU A 440 -41.21 -4.51 -14.44
C LEU A 440 -42.25 -5.04 -15.43
N GLY A 441 -42.81 -6.22 -15.17
CA GLY A 441 -43.89 -6.81 -15.95
C GLY A 441 -45.13 -5.93 -15.99
N ASP A 442 -45.58 -5.45 -14.83
CA ASP A 442 -46.74 -4.56 -14.69
C ASP A 442 -46.53 -3.24 -15.44
N ALA A 443 -45.33 -2.67 -15.38
CA ALA A 443 -44.99 -1.46 -16.12
C ALA A 443 -45.09 -1.68 -17.64
N ILE A 444 -44.58 -2.80 -18.15
CA ILE A 444 -44.66 -3.14 -19.57
C ILE A 444 -46.13 -3.38 -19.98
N GLU A 445 -46.88 -4.18 -19.23
CA GLU A 445 -48.29 -4.46 -19.48
C GLU A 445 -49.15 -3.18 -19.44
N SER A 446 -48.84 -2.23 -18.54
CA SER A 446 -49.54 -0.95 -18.48
C SER A 446 -49.41 -0.12 -19.76
N LEU A 447 -48.22 -0.08 -20.37
CA LEU A 447 -48.01 0.60 -21.66
C LEU A 447 -48.65 -0.16 -22.82
N MET A 448 -48.69 -1.49 -22.75
CA MET A 448 -49.36 -2.31 -23.77
C MET A 448 -50.88 -2.13 -23.76
N ALA A 449 -51.46 -1.86 -22.59
CA ALA A 449 -52.90 -1.70 -22.39
C ALA A 449 -53.40 -0.25 -22.58
N ASP A 450 -52.54 0.76 -22.38
CA ASP A 450 -52.90 2.17 -22.44
C ASP A 450 -52.15 2.95 -23.56
N PRO A 451 -52.73 3.05 -24.77
CA PRO A 451 -52.16 3.86 -25.85
C PRO A 451 -51.95 5.33 -25.48
N SER A 452 -52.77 5.90 -24.58
CA SER A 452 -52.67 7.31 -24.18
C SER A 452 -51.41 7.56 -23.32
N ALA A 453 -50.96 6.56 -22.56
CA ALA A 453 -49.69 6.62 -21.84
C ALA A 453 -48.50 6.65 -22.81
N ILE A 454 -48.54 5.86 -23.89
CA ILE A 454 -47.50 5.87 -24.94
C ILE A 454 -47.45 7.24 -25.61
N GLU A 455 -48.60 7.82 -25.97
CA GLU A 455 -48.68 9.15 -26.60
C GLU A 455 -48.12 10.24 -25.68
N ARG A 456 -48.48 10.22 -24.40
CA ARG A 456 -47.99 11.18 -23.40
C ARG A 456 -46.47 11.10 -23.24
N LEU A 457 -45.93 9.88 -23.03
CA LEU A 457 -44.48 9.67 -22.88
C LEU A 457 -43.73 9.98 -24.18
N THR A 458 -44.32 9.71 -25.34
CA THR A 458 -43.77 10.10 -26.65
C THR A 458 -43.66 11.62 -26.74
N ALA A 459 -44.72 12.35 -26.38
CA ALA A 459 -44.71 13.81 -26.37
C ALA A 459 -43.68 14.37 -25.38
N GLU A 460 -43.49 13.73 -24.22
CA GLU A 460 -42.41 14.07 -23.30
C GLU A 460 -41.03 13.83 -23.91
N ALA A 461 -40.79 12.67 -24.53
CA ALA A 461 -39.54 12.33 -25.21
C ALA A 461 -39.18 13.33 -26.31
N ILE A 462 -40.15 13.69 -27.17
CA ILE A 462 -39.99 14.67 -28.25
C ILE A 462 -39.65 16.07 -27.72
N ARG A 463 -40.21 16.46 -26.57
CA ARG A 463 -39.92 17.77 -25.94
C ARG A 463 -38.51 17.87 -25.38
N ARG A 464 -37.78 16.75 -25.22
CA ARG A 464 -36.42 16.78 -24.68
C ARG A 464 -35.47 17.39 -25.68
N LYS A 465 -34.76 18.43 -25.26
CA LYS A 465 -33.54 18.88 -25.93
C LYS A 465 -32.42 17.91 -25.55
N GLY A 466 -32.16 16.92 -26.40
CA GLY A 466 -30.99 16.04 -26.25
C GLY A 466 -29.71 16.81 -26.56
N SER A 467 -28.62 16.49 -25.86
CA SER A 467 -27.30 17.03 -26.19
C SER A 467 -26.73 16.34 -27.43
N THR A 468 -25.97 17.10 -28.21
CA THR A 468 -25.25 16.63 -29.41
C THR A 468 -23.81 16.24 -29.08
N TRP A 469 -23.17 15.47 -29.96
CA TRP A 469 -21.72 15.21 -29.86
C TRP A 469 -20.87 16.48 -29.97
N ALA A 470 -21.36 17.48 -30.71
CA ALA A 470 -20.77 18.81 -30.77
C ALA A 470 -20.76 19.49 -29.39
N GLU A 471 -21.90 19.51 -28.69
CA GLU A 471 -22.01 20.08 -27.33
C GLU A 471 -21.22 19.27 -26.29
N TYR A 472 -21.14 17.94 -26.46
CA TYR A 472 -20.31 17.08 -25.61
C TYR A 472 -18.82 17.43 -25.77
N ALA A 473 -18.36 17.60 -27.02
CA ALA A 473 -17.01 18.05 -27.31
C ALA A 473 -16.75 19.47 -26.77
N ASP A 474 -17.72 20.40 -26.85
CA ASP A 474 -17.61 21.74 -26.24
C ASP A 474 -17.45 21.68 -24.72
N ALA A 475 -18.28 20.89 -24.04
CA ALA A 475 -18.21 20.75 -22.59
C ALA A 475 -16.86 20.19 -22.15
N LEU A 476 -16.34 19.21 -22.90
CA LEU A 476 -15.02 18.64 -22.65
C LEU A 476 -13.92 19.67 -22.96
N SER A 477 -13.97 20.36 -24.11
CA SER A 477 -13.02 21.42 -24.46
C SER A 477 -13.02 22.59 -23.47
N ALA A 478 -14.18 22.95 -22.93
CA ALA A 478 -14.33 23.95 -21.87
C ALA A 478 -13.71 23.46 -20.56
N SER A 479 -13.91 22.19 -20.20
CA SER A 479 -13.25 21.60 -19.02
C SER A 479 -11.73 21.54 -19.18
N LEU A 480 -11.22 21.24 -20.37
CA LEU A 480 -9.79 21.31 -20.70
C LEU A 480 -9.22 22.75 -20.62
N ALA A 481 -10.07 23.77 -20.77
CA ALA A 481 -9.72 25.19 -20.67
C ALA A 481 -9.84 25.75 -19.25
N GLN A 482 -10.54 25.07 -18.34
CA GLN A 482 -10.61 25.46 -16.94
C GLN A 482 -9.29 25.13 -16.22
N ASP A 483 -8.56 26.15 -15.78
CA ASP A 483 -7.45 26.03 -14.82
C ASP A 483 -7.98 25.79 -13.40
N GLY A 484 -8.73 24.70 -13.24
CA GLY A 484 -9.41 24.30 -12.00
C GLY A 484 -8.54 23.55 -10.99
N SER A 485 -7.21 23.55 -11.11
CA SER A 485 -6.37 22.94 -10.06
C SER A 485 -6.24 23.90 -8.88
N ALA A 486 -6.32 23.43 -7.63
CA ALA A 486 -5.98 24.22 -6.43
C ALA A 486 -4.64 24.99 -6.55
N ARG A 487 -3.74 24.50 -7.42
CA ARG A 487 -2.47 25.14 -7.78
C ARG A 487 -2.61 26.51 -8.47
N SER A 488 -3.71 26.80 -9.17
CA SER A 488 -3.95 28.12 -9.80
C SER A 488 -4.34 29.21 -8.79
N ALA A 489 -4.77 28.81 -7.59
CA ALA A 489 -5.00 29.69 -6.46
C ALA A 489 -3.69 30.17 -5.79
N VAL A 490 -2.58 29.45 -6.00
CA VAL A 490 -1.26 29.82 -5.46
C VAL A 490 -0.67 30.96 -6.30
N GLY A 491 -0.43 32.10 -5.66
CA GLY A 491 0.24 33.25 -6.25
C GLY A 491 1.76 33.11 -6.31
N THR A 492 2.46 34.21 -6.12
CA THR A 492 3.93 34.24 -6.04
C THR A 492 4.39 33.60 -4.73
N ILE A 493 5.43 32.78 -4.80
CA ILE A 493 6.07 32.14 -3.65
C ILE A 493 7.39 32.86 -3.35
N TYR A 494 7.44 33.58 -2.24
CA TYR A 494 8.67 34.07 -1.62
C TYR A 494 9.36 32.91 -0.91
N TYR A 495 10.37 32.35 -1.58
CA TYR A 495 11.02 31.09 -1.23
C TYR A 495 12.31 31.35 -0.46
N TRP A 496 12.33 30.96 0.81
CA TRP A 496 13.44 31.25 1.72
C TRP A 496 14.64 30.30 1.49
N ILE A 497 15.85 30.85 1.33
CA ILE A 497 17.07 30.06 1.04
C ILE A 497 18.31 30.44 1.86
N ASP A 498 18.13 31.20 2.92
CA ASP A 498 19.18 31.85 3.71
C ASP A 498 20.22 30.88 4.30
N ALA A 499 19.79 29.84 5.01
CA ALA A 499 20.68 28.83 5.57
C ALA A 499 21.37 28.05 4.44
N THR A 500 20.64 27.65 3.42
CA THR A 500 21.16 26.86 2.31
C THR A 500 22.28 27.57 1.54
N VAL A 501 22.23 28.91 1.40
CA VAL A 501 23.30 29.72 0.77
C VAL A 501 24.39 30.18 1.75
N SER A 502 24.22 29.94 3.05
CA SER A 502 25.21 30.28 4.09
C SER A 502 26.22 29.16 4.36
N PHE A 503 26.03 27.97 3.78
CA PHE A 503 26.89 26.80 3.98
C PHE A 503 27.40 26.26 2.63
N SER A 504 28.65 25.75 2.63
CA SER A 504 29.31 25.20 1.45
C SER A 504 29.05 23.71 1.19
N GLY A 505 28.26 23.04 2.02
CA GLY A 505 27.91 21.62 1.90
C GLY A 505 26.47 21.38 1.43
N ASN A 506 26.10 20.11 1.29
CA ASN A 506 24.75 19.68 0.89
C ASN A 506 24.19 18.58 1.82
N THR A 507 23.67 19.00 2.96
CA THR A 507 22.93 18.14 3.90
C THR A 507 21.60 17.65 3.29
N GLY A 508 20.96 16.66 3.93
CA GLY A 508 19.64 16.19 3.50
C GLY A 508 18.57 17.29 3.49
N ILE A 509 18.58 18.21 4.46
CA ILE A 509 17.67 19.38 4.51
C ILE A 509 17.91 20.29 3.30
N GLN A 510 19.17 20.58 3.01
CA GLN A 510 19.57 21.42 1.89
C GLN A 510 19.24 20.77 0.53
N ARG A 511 19.33 19.45 0.42
CA ARG A 511 18.85 18.71 -0.76
C ARG A 511 17.34 18.89 -0.94
N VAL A 512 16.56 18.75 0.13
CA VAL A 512 15.10 18.99 0.10
C VAL A 512 14.80 20.42 -0.37
N ALA A 513 15.47 21.43 0.19
CA ALA A 513 15.27 22.83 -0.19
C ALA A 513 15.57 23.09 -1.67
N ARG A 514 16.64 22.52 -2.23
CA ARG A 514 17.00 22.66 -3.65
C ARG A 514 16.03 21.93 -4.57
N GLN A 515 15.71 20.68 -4.25
CA GLN A 515 14.88 19.85 -5.10
C GLN A 515 13.41 20.26 -5.06
N LEU A 516 12.92 20.77 -3.92
CA LEU A 516 11.59 21.38 -3.85
C LEU A 516 11.52 22.64 -4.71
N ALA A 517 12.51 23.54 -4.65
CA ALA A 517 12.54 24.75 -5.48
C ALA A 517 12.54 24.39 -6.98
N ARG A 518 13.40 23.46 -7.39
CA ARG A 518 13.46 22.94 -8.76
C ARG A 518 12.12 22.35 -9.18
N GLY A 519 11.55 21.46 -8.36
CA GLY A 519 10.26 20.84 -8.64
C GLY A 519 9.13 21.86 -8.77
N LEU A 520 9.08 22.89 -7.93
CA LEU A 520 8.07 23.96 -8.01
C LEU A 520 8.21 24.78 -9.30
N LEU A 521 9.43 25.15 -9.67
CA LEU A 521 9.72 25.88 -10.92
C LEU A 521 9.38 25.04 -12.16
N GLU A 522 9.70 23.74 -12.16
CA GLU A 522 9.32 22.80 -13.23
C GLU A 522 7.79 22.58 -13.33
N GLN A 523 7.04 22.92 -12.27
CA GLN A 523 5.58 22.94 -12.25
C GLN A 523 5.00 24.29 -12.69
N GLY A 524 5.84 25.27 -13.04
CA GLY A 524 5.42 26.61 -13.47
C GLY A 524 5.11 27.59 -12.34
N ALA A 525 5.45 27.26 -11.08
CA ALA A 525 5.25 28.17 -9.97
C ALA A 525 6.19 29.38 -10.04
N ARG A 526 5.70 30.56 -9.67
CA ARG A 526 6.50 31.79 -9.62
C ARG A 526 7.24 31.87 -8.28
N LEU A 527 8.55 31.60 -8.28
CA LEU A 527 9.37 31.65 -7.08
C LEU A 527 10.29 32.88 -7.08
N ILE A 528 10.22 33.68 -6.00
CA ILE A 528 11.15 34.76 -5.70
C ILE A 528 12.06 34.30 -4.56
N PRO A 529 13.38 34.18 -4.77
CA PRO A 529 14.31 33.75 -3.73
C PRO A 529 14.52 34.88 -2.71
N VAL A 530 14.41 34.57 -1.43
CA VAL A 530 14.55 35.53 -0.34
C VAL A 530 15.48 35.03 0.77
N LYS A 531 16.12 35.98 1.47
CA LYS A 531 17.02 35.70 2.61
C LYS A 531 16.95 36.79 3.68
N TYR A 532 17.69 36.60 4.77
CA TYR A 532 17.83 37.59 5.83
C TYR A 532 18.84 38.68 5.48
N GLY A 533 18.46 39.95 5.64
CA GLY A 533 19.32 41.11 5.41
C GLY A 533 20.02 41.61 6.68
N GLU A 534 21.10 42.37 6.51
CA GLU A 534 21.92 42.88 7.62
C GLU A 534 21.16 43.79 8.60
N LYS A 535 20.11 44.50 8.14
CA LYS A 535 19.28 45.36 8.99
C LYS A 535 18.03 44.65 9.54
N GLY A 536 17.97 43.31 9.40
CA GLY A 536 16.89 42.48 9.92
C GLY A 536 15.65 42.35 9.05
N GLN A 537 15.74 42.78 7.80
CA GLN A 537 14.67 42.75 6.80
C GLN A 537 14.81 41.57 5.83
N VAL A 538 13.70 41.12 5.24
CA VAL A 538 13.73 40.17 4.12
C VAL A 538 14.27 40.87 2.87
N VAL A 539 15.29 40.32 2.22
CA VAL A 539 15.97 40.93 1.07
C VAL A 539 16.12 39.97 -0.11
N ALA A 540 16.41 40.55 -1.28
CA ALA A 540 16.81 39.81 -2.47
C ALA A 540 18.09 39.00 -2.25
N VAL A 541 18.19 37.90 -3.01
CA VAL A 541 19.38 37.07 -3.08
C VAL A 541 20.26 37.51 -4.25
N SER A 542 21.58 37.51 -4.06
CA SER A 542 22.52 37.88 -5.13
C SER A 542 22.72 36.76 -6.16
N ASP A 543 23.16 37.11 -7.37
CA ASP A 543 23.49 36.11 -8.40
C ASP A 543 24.55 35.10 -7.96
N ALA A 544 25.49 35.51 -7.10
CA ALA A 544 26.51 34.63 -6.55
C ALA A 544 25.90 33.56 -5.62
N GLU A 545 24.93 33.97 -4.79
CA GLU A 545 24.21 33.06 -3.90
C GLU A 545 23.25 32.16 -4.67
N LEU A 546 22.60 32.64 -5.74
CA LEU A 546 21.81 31.78 -6.63
C LEU A 546 22.68 30.76 -7.35
N ARG A 547 23.90 31.12 -7.76
CA ARG A 547 24.87 30.15 -8.29
C ARG A 547 25.25 29.09 -7.25
N LEU A 548 25.43 29.47 -5.98
CA LEU A 548 25.66 28.52 -4.90
C LEU A 548 24.44 27.62 -4.64
N PHE A 549 23.23 28.17 -4.70
CA PHE A 549 22.00 27.40 -4.57
C PHE A 549 21.81 26.41 -5.74
N SER A 550 22.24 26.78 -6.95
CA SER A 550 22.13 25.94 -8.14
C SER A 550 23.05 24.70 -8.13
N GLN A 551 24.06 24.66 -7.26
CA GLN A 551 24.90 23.47 -7.06
C GLN A 551 24.06 22.30 -6.54
N TRP A 552 24.55 21.06 -6.70
CA TRP A 552 23.85 19.83 -6.30
C TRP A 552 22.40 19.77 -6.82
N ASN A 553 22.27 20.07 -8.11
CA ASN A 553 21.04 19.89 -8.88
C ASN A 553 19.92 20.85 -8.48
N GLY A 554 20.28 22.00 -7.90
CA GLY A 554 19.36 23.12 -7.66
C GLY A 554 19.02 23.88 -8.95
N PRO A 555 17.97 24.72 -8.92
CA PRO A 555 17.55 25.48 -10.09
C PRO A 555 18.60 26.53 -10.51
N PRO A 556 18.83 26.73 -11.82
CA PRO A 556 19.77 27.75 -12.30
C PRO A 556 19.26 29.17 -11.98
N PRO A 557 20.16 30.17 -11.86
CA PRO A 557 19.75 31.57 -11.59
C PRO A 557 18.69 32.11 -12.56
N SER A 558 18.73 31.70 -13.83
CA SER A 558 17.78 32.12 -14.87
C SER A 558 16.37 31.56 -14.72
N ALA A 559 16.15 30.57 -13.86
CA ALA A 559 14.83 29.98 -13.63
C ALA A 559 14.00 30.76 -12.60
N TRP A 560 14.63 31.60 -11.78
CA TRP A 560 13.96 32.34 -10.71
C TRP A 560 13.18 33.54 -11.23
N THR A 561 12.08 33.87 -10.56
CA THR A 561 11.35 35.11 -10.83
C THR A 561 12.18 36.29 -10.31
N ALA A 562 12.18 37.39 -11.07
CA ALA A 562 12.87 38.61 -10.68
C ALA A 562 12.39 39.12 -9.31
N TRP A 563 13.30 39.76 -8.57
CA TRP A 563 13.00 40.31 -7.26
C TRP A 563 11.79 41.27 -7.30
N GLN A 564 10.93 41.13 -6.30
CA GLN A 564 9.80 42.00 -6.03
C GLN A 564 9.77 42.27 -4.53
N ASP A 565 9.60 43.53 -4.13
CA ASP A 565 9.47 43.88 -2.71
C ASP A 565 8.23 43.25 -2.08
N LEU A 566 8.30 42.90 -0.79
CA LEU A 566 7.17 42.29 -0.07
C LEU A 566 5.93 43.20 -0.06
N SER A 567 6.10 44.52 -0.09
CA SER A 567 4.99 45.49 -0.16
C SER A 567 4.12 45.37 -1.41
N LEU A 568 4.60 44.66 -2.44
CA LEU A 568 3.88 44.41 -3.68
C LEU A 568 3.21 43.03 -3.71
N ALA A 569 3.27 42.26 -2.62
CA ALA A 569 2.63 40.96 -2.52
C ALA A 569 1.09 41.08 -2.59
N VAL A 570 0.45 40.09 -3.20
CA VAL A 570 -1.00 39.98 -3.27
C VAL A 570 -1.52 39.25 -2.04
N ALA A 571 -2.11 40.01 -1.12
CA ALA A 571 -2.59 39.50 0.16
C ALA A 571 -3.53 38.29 0.00
N GLY A 572 -3.31 37.24 0.80
CA GLY A 572 -4.11 36.02 0.80
C GLY A 572 -3.90 35.08 -0.40
N ARG A 573 -3.15 35.50 -1.43
CA ARG A 573 -2.83 34.70 -2.62
C ARG A 573 -1.36 34.30 -2.68
N ASP A 574 -0.47 35.23 -2.36
CA ASP A 574 0.98 35.02 -2.36
C ASP A 574 1.43 34.35 -1.05
N TRP A 575 2.53 33.60 -1.14
CA TRP A 575 3.03 32.76 -0.06
C TRP A 575 4.48 33.09 0.31
N PHE A 576 4.79 33.03 1.60
CA PHE A 576 6.13 32.89 2.14
C PHE A 576 6.35 31.41 2.50
N VAL A 577 7.37 30.78 1.93
CA VAL A 577 7.67 29.35 2.17
C VAL A 577 9.06 29.22 2.79
N MET A 578 9.12 28.56 3.95
CA MET A 578 10.32 28.17 4.68
C MET A 578 10.65 26.68 4.44
N PRO A 579 11.49 26.34 3.44
CA PRO A 579 11.78 24.96 3.06
C PRO A 579 12.95 24.34 3.83
N GLU A 580 13.59 25.11 4.72
CA GLU A 580 14.83 24.74 5.43
C GLU A 580 14.68 24.95 6.93
N LEU A 581 15.71 24.59 7.70
CA LEU A 581 15.74 24.74 9.16
C LEU A 581 16.52 26.01 9.54
N PRO A 582 15.85 27.13 9.92
CA PRO A 582 16.49 28.44 10.07
C PRO A 582 17.20 28.62 11.42
N LEU A 583 18.00 27.64 11.86
CA LEU A 583 18.74 27.69 13.13
C LEU A 583 20.00 28.57 13.06
N ASN A 584 20.38 29.04 11.88
CA ASN A 584 21.37 30.11 11.69
C ASN A 584 20.84 31.51 12.10
N ARG A 585 19.57 31.58 12.53
CA ARG A 585 18.89 32.79 13.03
C ARG A 585 18.37 32.57 14.44
N SER A 586 18.40 33.62 15.26
CA SER A 586 17.86 33.58 16.61
C SER A 586 16.32 33.47 16.60
N ALA A 587 15.73 33.02 17.71
CA ALA A 587 14.27 32.95 17.83
C ALA A 587 13.59 34.30 17.53
N GLN A 588 14.15 35.40 18.03
CA GLN A 588 13.65 36.76 17.78
C GLN A 588 13.75 37.16 16.30
N GLN A 589 14.83 36.76 15.61
CA GLN A 589 14.98 37.03 14.19
C GLN A 589 13.96 36.24 13.36
N ARG A 590 13.73 34.97 13.68
CA ARG A 590 12.71 34.14 13.01
C ARG A 590 11.30 34.71 13.18
N GLU A 591 10.97 35.16 14.38
CA GLU A 591 9.68 35.81 14.67
C GLU A 591 9.53 37.12 13.90
N SER A 592 10.59 37.93 13.80
CA SER A 592 10.61 39.15 12.98
C SER A 592 10.40 38.85 11.50
N ILE A 593 11.07 37.82 10.95
CA ILE A 593 10.90 37.40 9.55
C ILE A 593 9.46 37.02 9.26
N LEU A 594 8.88 36.16 10.11
CA LEU A 594 7.50 35.71 9.96
C LEU A 594 6.50 36.88 10.10
N SER A 595 6.75 37.79 11.05
CA SER A 595 5.93 39.00 11.24
C SER A 595 5.96 39.91 10.02
N GLN A 596 7.12 40.08 9.37
CA GLN A 596 7.23 40.86 8.14
C GLN A 596 6.40 40.25 7.00
N ALA A 597 6.43 38.93 6.84
CA ALA A 597 5.62 38.23 5.84
C ALA A 597 4.12 38.42 6.09
N HIS A 598 3.66 38.24 7.34
CA HIS A 598 2.26 38.48 7.70
C HIS A 598 1.83 39.94 7.52
N LEU A 599 2.68 40.92 7.87
CA LEU A 599 2.40 42.34 7.65
C LEU A 599 2.29 42.71 6.17
N ALA A 600 3.00 41.98 5.30
CA ALA A 600 2.87 42.08 3.85
C ALA A 600 1.63 41.36 3.28
N GLY A 601 0.82 40.72 4.14
CA GLY A 601 -0.37 39.97 3.74
C GLY A 601 -0.09 38.59 3.14
N LEU A 602 1.16 38.11 3.23
CA LEU A 602 1.54 36.78 2.75
C LEU A 602 1.00 35.69 3.66
N ARG A 603 0.59 34.58 3.05
CA ARG A 603 0.36 33.32 3.76
C ARG A 603 1.70 32.64 4.03
N CYS A 604 1.87 32.01 5.17
CA CYS A 604 3.17 31.45 5.58
C CYS A 604 3.10 29.92 5.69
N ALA A 605 3.98 29.23 4.97
CA ALA A 605 4.17 27.78 5.07
C ALA A 605 5.60 27.40 5.49
N ALA A 606 5.75 26.31 6.23
CA ALA A 606 7.05 25.75 6.60
C ALA A 606 7.13 24.24 6.38
N VAL A 607 8.28 23.75 5.94
CA VAL A 607 8.60 22.31 5.94
C VAL A 607 9.11 21.93 7.32
N PHE A 608 8.53 20.90 7.92
CA PHE A 608 8.97 20.37 9.21
C PHE A 608 9.70 19.03 9.01
N PHE A 609 10.96 18.98 9.43
CA PHE A 609 11.79 17.80 9.23
C PHE A 609 11.56 16.75 10.33
N ASP A 610 11.89 17.07 11.57
CA ASP A 610 11.76 16.14 12.68
C ASP A 610 11.85 16.81 14.05
N ALA A 611 11.52 16.06 15.11
CA ALA A 611 11.65 16.49 16.50
C ALA A 611 12.93 15.94 17.16
N ILE A 612 13.91 15.45 16.38
CA ILE A 612 15.02 14.64 16.90
C ILE A 612 15.93 15.41 17.86
N PRO A 613 16.41 16.63 17.55
CA PRO A 613 17.29 17.35 18.48
C PRO A 613 16.67 17.56 19.86
N TRP A 614 15.34 17.67 19.90
CA TRP A 614 14.59 17.78 21.14
C TRP A 614 14.36 16.43 21.83
N LYS A 615 13.85 15.43 21.10
CA LYS A 615 13.64 14.06 21.61
C LYS A 615 14.94 13.48 22.18
N MET A 616 16.06 13.71 21.50
CA MET A 616 17.37 13.18 21.86
C MET A 616 18.30 14.27 22.44
N ARG A 617 17.78 15.22 23.21
CA ARG A 617 18.58 16.31 23.83
C ARG A 617 19.82 15.87 24.64
N GLY A 618 19.94 14.59 24.98
CA GLY A 618 21.12 14.02 25.62
C GLY A 618 22.31 13.79 24.69
N ILE A 619 22.12 13.79 23.36
CA ILE A 619 23.20 13.64 22.36
C ILE A 619 23.47 14.93 21.57
N TYR A 620 22.65 15.97 21.74
CA TYR A 620 22.83 17.26 21.07
C TYR A 620 23.25 18.32 22.11
N PRO A 621 24.03 19.34 21.70
CA PRO A 621 24.31 20.48 22.56
C PRO A 621 23.02 21.14 23.06
N THR A 622 22.94 21.46 24.36
CA THR A 622 21.73 22.01 25.00
C THR A 622 21.20 23.24 24.28
N ASN A 623 22.09 24.17 23.91
CA ASN A 623 21.73 25.38 23.16
C ASN A 623 21.11 25.07 21.78
N PHE A 624 21.59 24.03 21.10
CA PHE A 624 21.03 23.59 19.81
C PHE A 624 19.65 22.95 19.99
N ALA A 625 19.51 22.06 20.98
CA ALA A 625 18.23 21.42 21.31
C ALA A 625 17.17 22.46 21.73
N ASP A 626 17.56 23.48 22.51
CA ASP A 626 16.67 24.57 22.92
C ASP A 626 16.31 25.49 21.74
N ALA A 627 17.26 25.82 20.87
CA ALA A 627 16.98 26.61 19.66
C ALA A 627 16.04 25.87 18.69
N HIS A 628 16.21 24.55 18.59
CA HIS A 628 15.33 23.65 17.82
C HIS A 628 13.92 23.59 18.43
N ARG A 629 13.82 23.41 19.75
CA ARG A 629 12.55 23.48 20.47
C ARG A 629 11.82 24.79 20.22
N ALA A 630 12.50 25.92 20.38
CA ALA A 630 11.93 27.24 20.08
C ALA A 630 11.49 27.36 18.61
N SER A 631 12.20 26.71 17.68
CA SER A 631 11.79 26.65 16.27
C SER A 631 10.47 25.92 16.10
N MET A 632 10.29 24.78 16.78
CA MET A 632 9.06 23.99 16.71
C MET A 632 7.88 24.74 17.32
N GLU A 633 8.07 25.44 18.43
CA GLU A 633 7.03 26.29 19.04
C GLU A 633 6.57 27.39 18.07
N GLN A 634 7.51 27.99 17.33
CA GLN A 634 7.22 29.03 16.33
C GLN A 634 6.45 28.50 15.11
N LEU A 635 6.46 27.19 14.84
CA LEU A 635 5.66 26.60 13.76
C LEU A 635 4.15 26.76 13.97
N ALA A 636 3.70 26.96 15.21
CA ALA A 636 2.29 27.23 15.52
C ALA A 636 1.79 28.59 14.95
N ALA A 637 2.70 29.47 14.51
CA ALA A 637 2.35 30.74 13.90
C ALA A 637 2.26 30.69 12.36
N TYR A 638 2.50 29.53 11.74
CA TYR A 638 2.38 29.36 10.29
C TYR A 638 0.95 28.96 9.89
N ASP A 639 0.50 29.42 8.72
CA ASP A 639 -0.79 29.03 8.13
C ASP A 639 -0.82 27.55 7.69
N LEU A 640 0.35 27.00 7.37
CA LEU A 640 0.52 25.62 6.95
C LEU A 640 1.90 25.09 7.37
N VAL A 641 1.94 23.91 7.96
CA VAL A 641 3.18 23.19 8.25
C VAL A 641 3.13 21.86 7.53
N LEU A 642 4.23 21.56 6.82
CA LEU A 642 4.39 20.39 5.94
C LEU A 642 5.44 19.42 6.53
N PRO A 643 5.06 18.56 7.49
CA PRO A 643 5.94 17.49 7.94
C PRO A 643 6.33 16.54 6.81
N ILE A 644 7.60 16.14 6.78
CA ILE A 644 8.17 15.28 5.72
C ILE A 644 7.75 13.79 5.79
N SER A 645 7.04 13.40 6.86
CA SER A 645 6.53 12.05 7.11
C SER A 645 5.32 12.10 8.04
N GLN A 646 4.54 11.02 8.09
CA GLN A 646 3.44 10.91 9.05
C GLN A 646 3.98 10.78 10.49
N HIS A 647 5.13 10.11 10.68
CA HIS A 647 5.84 10.08 11.95
C HIS A 647 6.21 11.48 12.47
N SER A 648 6.87 12.30 11.64
CA SER A 648 7.22 13.68 12.01
C SER A 648 5.99 14.55 12.25
N ARG A 649 4.90 14.33 11.50
CA ARG A 649 3.61 15.00 11.78
C ARG A 649 3.11 14.67 13.18
N ASN A 650 3.09 13.39 13.54
CA ASN A 650 2.61 12.95 14.85
C ASN A 650 3.48 13.51 15.98
N ASP A 651 4.81 13.52 15.80
CA ASP A 651 5.75 14.10 16.75
C ASP A 651 5.46 15.61 16.96
N LEU A 652 5.24 16.38 15.88
CA LEU A 652 4.94 17.81 15.98
C LEU A 652 3.56 18.08 16.61
N VAL A 653 2.54 17.32 16.22
CA VAL A 653 1.19 17.45 16.80
C VAL A 653 1.21 17.12 18.28
N ALA A 654 1.92 16.06 18.69
CA ALA A 654 2.08 15.73 20.10
C ALA A 654 2.83 16.82 20.87
N PHE A 655 3.91 17.37 20.28
CA PHE A 655 4.68 18.45 20.88
C PHE A 655 3.84 19.73 21.06
N LEU A 656 3.16 20.20 20.02
CA LEU A 656 2.33 21.41 20.08
C LEU A 656 1.04 21.21 20.88
N GLY A 657 0.46 20.01 20.84
CA GLY A 657 -0.73 19.66 21.61
C GLY A 657 -0.48 19.61 23.12
N ALA A 658 0.73 19.25 23.55
CA ALA A 658 1.16 19.35 24.94
C ALA A 658 1.49 20.79 25.36
N ALA A 659 1.71 21.69 24.39
CA ALA A 659 2.18 23.06 24.60
C ALA A 659 1.08 24.13 24.68
N ILE A 660 -0.06 23.90 24.00
CA ILE A 660 -1.07 24.93 23.74
C ILE A 660 -2.37 24.57 24.50
N GLU A 661 -2.84 25.48 25.37
CA GLU A 661 -3.95 25.23 26.31
C GLU A 661 -5.33 24.93 25.68
N ARG A 662 -5.48 24.96 24.34
CA ARG A 662 -6.65 24.40 23.63
C ARG A 662 -6.26 23.91 22.22
N PRO A 663 -6.13 22.59 21.97
CA PRO A 663 -5.58 22.01 20.74
C PRO A 663 -6.56 21.92 19.55
N VAL A 664 -7.58 22.77 19.49
CA VAL A 664 -8.60 22.67 18.43
C VAL A 664 -8.01 23.18 17.11
N GLY A 665 -7.79 22.28 16.16
CA GLY A 665 -7.42 22.63 14.78
C GLY A 665 -5.97 22.40 14.37
N LEU A 666 -5.09 21.83 15.23
CA LEU A 666 -3.70 21.50 14.82
C LEU A 666 -3.65 20.64 13.55
N GLU A 667 -4.56 19.69 13.41
CA GLU A 667 -4.66 18.81 12.24
C GLU A 667 -5.14 19.52 10.96
N GLN A 668 -5.63 20.77 11.07
CA GLN A 668 -6.08 21.56 9.92
C GLN A 668 -4.90 22.24 9.21
N PHE A 669 -3.85 22.65 9.94
CA PHE A 669 -2.68 23.30 9.34
C PHE A 669 -1.41 22.43 9.37
N ILE A 670 -1.34 21.36 10.18
CA ILE A 670 -0.21 20.42 10.13
C ILE A 670 -0.58 19.25 9.20
N LYS A 671 -0.16 19.33 7.94
CA LYS A 671 -0.47 18.36 6.89
C LYS A 671 0.82 17.72 6.38
N ALA A 672 0.98 16.42 6.59
CA ALA A 672 2.16 15.72 6.11
C ALA A 672 2.22 15.80 4.57
N ALA A 673 3.37 16.19 4.04
CA ALA A 673 3.73 16.03 2.64
C ALA A 673 4.93 15.07 2.62
N VAL A 674 4.68 13.81 2.29
CA VAL A 674 5.69 12.77 2.42
C VAL A 674 6.76 12.97 1.35
N LEU A 675 8.04 12.97 1.76
CA LEU A 675 9.17 13.18 0.85
C LEU A 675 9.24 12.13 -0.27
N PRO A 676 9.81 12.49 -1.43
CA PRO A 676 9.94 11.57 -2.55
C PRO A 676 11.10 10.57 -2.35
N GLY A 677 11.06 9.48 -3.13
CA GLY A 677 12.14 8.49 -3.19
C GLY A 677 13.10 8.66 -4.36
N GLU A 678 12.92 9.69 -5.19
CA GLU A 678 13.78 9.99 -6.32
C GLU A 678 15.18 10.43 -5.87
N PHE A 679 16.19 9.72 -6.36
CA PHE A 679 17.57 10.20 -6.32
C PHE A 679 17.80 11.13 -7.53
N PRO A 680 18.06 12.44 -7.31
CA PRO A 680 18.17 13.41 -8.40
C PRO A 680 19.21 13.01 -9.46
N GLU A 681 18.89 13.25 -10.73
CA GLU A 681 19.77 13.01 -11.90
C GLU A 681 20.18 11.56 -12.13
N CYS A 682 19.65 10.62 -11.34
CA CYS A 682 19.77 9.20 -11.55
C CYS A 682 18.46 8.63 -12.12
N ARG A 683 18.54 8.00 -13.29
CA ARG A 683 17.40 7.21 -13.80
C ARG A 683 17.16 6.04 -12.86
N ARG A 684 15.88 5.82 -12.54
CA ARG A 684 15.47 4.69 -11.71
C ARG A 684 15.92 3.36 -12.32
N VAL A 685 16.49 2.49 -11.48
CA VAL A 685 16.94 1.16 -11.88
C VAL A 685 15.82 0.16 -11.67
N TYR A 686 15.50 -0.61 -12.72
CA TYR A 686 14.45 -1.64 -12.69
C TYR A 686 15.01 -3.07 -12.76
N GLU A 687 16.33 -3.20 -12.94
CA GLU A 687 17.00 -4.49 -13.03
C GLU A 687 17.77 -4.77 -11.73
N PRO A 688 17.41 -5.83 -10.98
CA PRO A 688 18.21 -6.28 -9.84
C PRO A 688 19.62 -6.64 -10.30
N LYS A 689 20.67 -6.16 -9.60
CA LYS A 689 22.02 -6.62 -9.94
C LYS A 689 22.27 -8.03 -9.43
N ILE A 690 23.03 -8.77 -10.22
CA ILE A 690 23.57 -10.08 -9.88
C ILE A 690 24.81 -9.87 -9.03
N ALA A 691 24.81 -10.42 -7.81
CA ALA A 691 25.95 -10.29 -6.90
C ALA A 691 27.18 -11.04 -7.43
N GLY A 692 28.37 -10.50 -7.16
CA GLY A 692 29.65 -11.16 -7.44
C GLY A 692 30.12 -12.07 -6.30
N ASP A 693 31.39 -12.50 -6.36
CA ASP A 693 32.01 -13.37 -5.35
C ASP A 693 32.23 -12.67 -3.99
N THR A 694 32.15 -11.34 -3.95
CA THR A 694 32.25 -10.52 -2.74
C THR A 694 30.98 -9.69 -2.61
N ILE A 695 30.36 -9.74 -1.43
CA ILE A 695 29.14 -8.99 -1.12
C ILE A 695 29.52 -7.66 -0.49
N THR A 696 29.13 -6.57 -1.15
CA THR A 696 29.39 -5.21 -0.72
C THR A 696 28.17 -4.62 -0.04
N VAL A 697 28.33 -4.23 1.21
CA VAL A 697 27.32 -3.59 2.05
C VAL A 697 27.61 -2.10 2.11
N LEU A 698 26.60 -1.26 1.85
CA LEU A 698 26.74 0.20 1.94
C LEU A 698 25.92 0.77 3.11
N ALA A 699 26.54 1.60 3.93
CA ALA A 699 25.89 2.42 4.94
C ALA A 699 26.10 3.91 4.60
N VAL A 700 25.02 4.69 4.62
CA VAL A 700 25.04 6.11 4.21
C VAL A 700 24.54 7.00 5.34
N GLY A 701 25.33 8.01 5.71
CA GLY A 701 24.95 9.03 6.69
C GLY A 701 26.14 9.57 7.48
N THR A 702 25.99 10.79 8.02
CA THR A 702 26.99 11.39 8.94
C THR A 702 27.26 10.46 10.13
N VAL A 703 28.53 10.33 10.53
CA VAL A 703 28.92 9.50 11.65
C VAL A 703 28.58 10.19 12.97
N GLU A 704 27.46 9.80 13.56
CA GLU A 704 26.95 10.31 14.84
C GLU A 704 26.22 9.22 15.65
N PRO A 705 26.07 9.38 16.99
CA PRO A 705 25.49 8.37 17.87
C PRO A 705 24.13 7.81 17.43
N ARG A 706 23.23 8.69 16.97
CA ARG A 706 21.88 8.32 16.50
C ARG A 706 21.89 7.40 15.28
N LYS A 707 22.88 7.56 14.39
CA LYS A 707 23.06 6.74 13.19
C LYS A 707 23.69 5.38 13.50
N ASN A 708 24.10 5.14 14.75
CA ASN A 708 24.35 3.81 15.30
C ASN A 708 25.50 3.03 14.62
N HIS A 709 26.54 3.75 14.19
CA HIS A 709 27.69 3.17 13.49
C HIS A 709 28.47 2.16 14.35
N LEU A 710 28.55 2.35 15.67
CA LEU A 710 29.24 1.42 16.57
C LEU A 710 28.58 0.03 16.59
N ASN A 711 27.24 -0.03 16.65
CA ASN A 711 26.54 -1.31 16.59
C ASN A 711 26.65 -1.95 15.20
N LEU A 712 26.60 -1.14 14.13
CA LEU A 712 26.83 -1.64 12.77
C LEU A 712 28.22 -2.28 12.63
N LEU A 713 29.27 -1.62 13.13
CA LEU A 713 30.63 -2.15 13.07
C LEU A 713 30.78 -3.46 13.86
N ALA A 714 30.22 -3.51 15.07
CA ALA A 714 30.20 -4.73 15.87
C ALA A 714 29.44 -5.86 15.17
N ALA A 715 28.28 -5.54 14.58
CA ALA A 715 27.44 -6.51 13.89
C ALA A 715 28.09 -7.03 12.60
N PHE A 716 28.72 -6.13 11.84
CA PHE A 716 29.45 -6.47 10.62
C PHE A 716 30.68 -7.32 10.92
N ALA A 717 31.43 -7.02 11.98
CA ALA A 717 32.56 -7.85 12.39
C ALA A 717 32.11 -9.27 12.71
N ALA A 718 31.03 -9.43 13.50
CA ALA A 718 30.46 -10.73 13.80
C ALA A 718 29.91 -11.44 12.55
N ALA A 719 29.28 -10.72 11.62
CA ALA A 719 28.76 -11.28 10.38
C ALA A 719 29.87 -11.74 9.44
N ALA A 720 30.97 -10.99 9.34
CA ALA A 720 32.13 -11.34 8.53
C ALA A 720 32.85 -12.59 9.06
N ASP A 721 32.87 -12.79 10.38
CA ASP A 721 33.45 -13.98 11.01
C ASP A 721 32.54 -15.22 10.86
N GLN A 722 31.22 -15.02 10.76
CA GLN A 722 30.22 -16.10 10.62
C GLN A 722 29.93 -16.49 9.16
N SER A 723 30.03 -15.53 8.24
CA SER A 723 29.65 -15.69 6.84
C SER A 723 30.65 -16.54 6.07
N ARG A 724 30.14 -17.43 5.21
CA ARG A 724 30.90 -18.23 4.24
C ARG A 724 31.26 -17.43 2.99
N VAL A 725 30.62 -16.29 2.79
CA VAL A 725 30.84 -15.38 1.65
C VAL A 725 31.68 -14.19 2.12
N LYS A 726 32.61 -13.75 1.27
CA LYS A 726 33.44 -12.57 1.57
C LYS A 726 32.58 -11.32 1.62
N LEU A 727 32.67 -10.57 2.73
CA LEU A 727 31.94 -9.33 2.94
C LEU A 727 32.87 -8.12 2.81
N GLN A 728 32.32 -6.99 2.38
CA GLN A 728 32.92 -5.66 2.49
C GLN A 728 31.88 -4.66 2.98
N LEU A 729 32.27 -3.74 3.86
CA LEU A 729 31.43 -2.64 4.31
C LEU A 729 32.01 -1.32 3.81
N VAL A 730 31.18 -0.52 3.13
CA VAL A 730 31.48 0.87 2.78
C VAL A 730 30.58 1.78 3.60
N ILE A 731 31.18 2.69 4.35
CA ILE A 731 30.49 3.76 5.07
C ILE A 731 30.71 5.05 4.28
N ALA A 732 29.63 5.70 3.85
CA ALA A 732 29.68 6.97 3.13
C ALA A 732 29.05 8.08 4.00
N GLY A 733 29.88 8.98 4.51
CA GLY A 733 29.41 10.09 5.35
C GLY A 733 30.55 10.83 6.07
N SER A 734 30.31 12.09 6.42
CA SER A 734 31.30 12.90 7.15
C SER A 734 31.44 12.47 8.61
N GLY A 735 32.65 12.62 9.17
CA GLY A 735 32.92 12.53 10.60
C GLY A 735 32.69 13.84 11.35
N ASP A 736 32.43 14.93 10.63
CA ASP A 736 32.14 16.25 11.19
C ASP A 736 30.72 16.27 11.76
N SER A 737 30.57 15.78 12.99
CA SER A 737 29.32 15.77 13.75
C SER A 737 29.45 16.57 15.05
N PHE A 738 28.36 16.68 15.82
CA PHE A 738 28.38 17.32 17.15
C PHE A 738 29.15 16.50 18.20
N ASP A 739 29.61 15.30 17.86
CA ASP A 739 30.29 14.36 18.76
C ASP A 739 31.58 13.81 18.11
N PRO A 740 32.71 14.55 18.21
CA PRO A 740 33.98 14.13 17.63
C PRO A 740 34.55 12.86 18.30
N ASP A 741 34.21 12.61 19.56
CA ASP A 741 34.64 11.41 20.29
C ASP A 741 33.98 10.15 19.70
N HIS A 742 32.70 10.25 19.31
CA HIS A 742 32.02 9.17 18.59
C HIS A 742 32.68 8.86 17.24
N ALA A 743 33.01 9.91 16.46
CA ALA A 743 33.70 9.74 15.19
C ALA A 743 35.10 9.12 15.37
N ALA A 744 35.84 9.51 16.40
CA ALA A 744 37.13 8.91 16.76
C ALA A 744 37.00 7.42 17.15
N ALA A 745 35.96 7.06 17.91
CA ALA A 745 35.68 5.66 18.27
C ALA A 745 35.36 4.81 17.04
N VAL A 746 34.59 5.34 16.09
CA VAL A 746 34.31 4.70 14.79
C VAL A 746 35.60 4.53 13.99
N GLN A 747 36.44 5.57 13.89
CA GLN A 747 37.72 5.51 13.18
C GLN A 747 38.66 4.45 13.76
N ALA A 748 38.73 4.34 15.09
CA ALA A 748 39.57 3.36 15.77
C ALA A 748 39.14 1.92 15.43
N LEU A 749 37.84 1.63 15.48
CA LEU A 749 37.30 0.31 15.12
C LEU A 749 37.55 -0.06 13.65
N ILE A 750 37.43 0.91 12.74
CA ILE A 750 37.72 0.70 11.31
C ILE A 750 39.21 0.39 11.10
N GLY A 751 40.12 1.09 11.79
CA GLY A 751 41.56 0.94 11.63
C GLY A 751 42.11 -0.47 11.89
N HIS A 752 41.32 -1.34 12.54
CA HIS A 752 41.68 -2.73 12.82
C HIS A 752 41.26 -3.73 11.73
N ARG A 753 40.62 -3.27 10.64
CA ARG A 753 40.03 -4.13 9.61
C ARG A 753 40.29 -3.61 8.19
N THR A 754 40.53 -4.52 7.26
CA THR A 754 40.79 -4.20 5.84
C THR A 754 39.56 -4.34 4.93
N ASP A 755 38.48 -4.90 5.46
CA ASP A 755 37.19 -5.13 4.80
C ASP A 755 36.15 -4.03 5.09
N ILE A 756 36.56 -2.98 5.81
CA ILE A 756 35.72 -1.81 6.10
C ILE A 756 36.38 -0.55 5.52
N HIS A 757 35.63 0.21 4.73
CA HIS A 757 36.07 1.44 4.09
C HIS A 757 35.16 2.60 4.48
N TRP A 758 35.74 3.65 5.05
CA TRP A 758 35.00 4.88 5.36
C TRP A 758 35.39 5.99 4.40
N LEU A 759 34.41 6.42 3.60
CA LEU A 759 34.52 7.48 2.61
C LEU A 759 33.87 8.75 3.16
N GLN A 760 34.67 9.78 3.35
CA GLN A 760 34.21 11.10 3.82
C GLN A 760 33.99 12.04 2.63
N ASN A 761 33.10 13.03 2.80
CA ASN A 761 32.82 14.08 1.81
C ASN A 761 32.44 13.55 0.41
N VAL A 762 31.64 12.48 0.38
CA VAL A 762 31.12 11.87 -0.85
C VAL A 762 30.06 12.79 -1.46
N ASP A 763 30.24 13.19 -2.72
CA ASP A 763 29.24 13.93 -3.48
C ASP A 763 28.13 13.02 -4.05
N ASP A 764 27.05 13.61 -4.57
CA ASP A 764 25.90 12.85 -5.07
C ASP A 764 26.29 11.94 -6.27
N GLY A 765 27.28 12.34 -7.07
CA GLY A 765 27.80 11.54 -8.19
C GLY A 765 28.50 10.27 -7.72
N ARG A 766 29.44 10.39 -6.76
CA ARG A 766 30.09 9.22 -6.18
C ARG A 766 29.12 8.39 -5.32
N LEU A 767 28.15 9.01 -4.66
CA LEU A 767 27.13 8.29 -3.90
C LEU A 767 26.25 7.42 -4.81
N GLN A 768 25.90 7.91 -6.00
CA GLN A 768 25.21 7.13 -7.03
C GLN A 768 26.04 5.90 -7.46
N GLU A 769 27.35 6.07 -7.67
CA GLU A 769 28.24 4.95 -7.98
C GLU A 769 28.26 3.92 -6.85
N LEU A 770 28.33 4.36 -5.58
CA LEU A 770 28.31 3.46 -4.43
C LEU A 770 27.00 2.66 -4.33
N TYR A 771 25.84 3.29 -4.55
CA TYR A 771 24.56 2.57 -4.61
C TYR A 771 24.54 1.56 -5.77
N ALA A 772 25.08 1.92 -6.93
CA ALA A 772 25.18 1.01 -8.07
C ALA A 772 26.13 -0.17 -7.81
N GLU A 773 27.25 0.08 -7.13
CA GLU A 773 28.31 -0.88 -6.79
C GLU A 773 27.94 -1.83 -5.65
N CYS A 774 27.11 -1.43 -4.69
CA CYS A 774 26.73 -2.29 -3.55
C CYS A 774 25.78 -3.44 -3.93
N ASP A 775 25.64 -4.44 -3.07
CA ASP A 775 24.69 -5.55 -3.23
C ASP A 775 23.41 -5.34 -2.41
N PHE A 776 23.57 -4.74 -1.22
CA PHE A 776 22.48 -4.22 -0.41
C PHE A 776 23.00 -3.13 0.52
N THR A 777 22.08 -2.36 1.09
CA THR A 777 22.41 -1.27 2.03
C THR A 777 21.96 -1.61 3.45
N ILE A 778 22.58 -0.96 4.43
CA ILE A 778 22.14 -0.99 5.82
C ILE A 778 22.02 0.45 6.31
N TYR A 779 20.85 0.75 6.86
CA TYR A 779 20.57 2.02 7.50
C TYR A 779 20.20 1.75 8.96
N PRO A 780 21.20 1.69 9.87
CA PRO A 780 21.04 1.14 11.22
C PRO A 780 20.58 2.19 12.24
N SER A 781 20.08 3.35 11.79
CA SER A 781 19.68 4.44 12.66
C SER A 781 18.71 4.02 13.77
N ILE A 782 18.77 4.71 14.91
CA ILE A 782 17.88 4.49 16.06
C ILE A 782 16.68 5.44 16.06
N GLU A 783 16.75 6.56 15.35
CA GLU A 783 15.65 7.52 15.18
C GLU A 783 15.89 8.33 13.90
N GLU A 784 14.83 8.61 13.14
CA GLU A 784 14.86 9.38 11.88
C GLU A 784 13.54 10.13 11.66
N GLY A 785 13.61 11.28 10.98
CA GLY A 785 12.43 12.00 10.51
C GLY A 785 11.78 11.41 9.26
N PHE A 786 12.56 10.69 8.46
CA PHE A 786 12.07 10.05 7.23
C PHE A 786 12.92 8.83 6.87
N GLY A 787 14.13 9.05 6.34
CA GLY A 787 15.03 7.98 5.90
C GLY A 787 15.27 7.97 4.39
N LEU A 788 15.68 9.12 3.82
CA LEU A 788 16.02 9.24 2.40
C LEU A 788 16.95 8.11 1.91
N PRO A 789 18.06 7.74 2.61
CA PRO A 789 18.95 6.68 2.14
C PRO A 789 18.28 5.32 1.88
N ILE A 790 17.19 5.01 2.59
CA ILE A 790 16.42 3.79 2.35
C ILE A 790 15.79 3.85 0.94
N LEU A 791 15.10 4.95 0.61
CA LEU A 791 14.46 5.08 -0.69
C LEU A 791 15.48 5.22 -1.82
N GLU A 792 16.61 5.88 -1.58
CA GLU A 792 17.71 5.97 -2.54
C GLU A 792 18.29 4.59 -2.85
N SER A 793 18.43 3.72 -1.86
CA SER A 793 18.77 2.31 -2.05
C SER A 793 17.76 1.60 -2.97
N LEU A 794 16.46 1.77 -2.69
CA LEU A 794 15.39 1.15 -3.49
C LEU A 794 15.31 1.73 -4.91
N TRP A 795 15.65 3.01 -5.11
CA TRP A 795 15.74 3.66 -6.42
C TRP A 795 16.78 2.99 -7.33
N HIS A 796 17.82 2.41 -6.72
CA HIS A 796 18.88 1.64 -7.37
C HIS A 796 18.62 0.12 -7.38
N ALA A 797 17.41 -0.33 -7.09
CA ALA A 797 17.05 -1.75 -6.95
C ALA A 797 17.92 -2.50 -5.92
N ARG A 798 18.39 -1.81 -4.87
CA ARG A 798 19.18 -2.39 -3.78
C ARG A 798 18.30 -2.64 -2.56
N PRO A 799 18.23 -3.89 -2.05
CA PRO A 799 17.59 -4.16 -0.78
C PRO A 799 18.20 -3.32 0.34
N CYS A 800 17.39 -2.93 1.33
CA CYS A 800 17.85 -2.16 2.48
C CYS A 800 17.50 -2.85 3.80
N VAL A 801 18.48 -3.02 4.69
CA VAL A 801 18.24 -3.39 6.10
C VAL A 801 18.00 -2.12 6.89
N CYS A 802 16.86 -2.00 7.56
CA CYS A 802 16.53 -0.81 8.35
C CYS A 802 15.64 -1.13 9.56
N ALA A 803 15.40 -0.12 10.40
CA ALA A 803 14.66 -0.30 11.65
C ALA A 803 13.18 -0.65 11.43
N ASN A 804 12.67 -1.58 12.24
CA ASN A 804 11.25 -1.96 12.31
C ASN A 804 10.37 -1.02 13.15
N PHE A 805 10.79 0.24 13.32
CA PHE A 805 10.08 1.26 14.11
C PHE A 805 10.33 2.68 13.57
N GLY A 806 9.50 3.64 14.01
CA GLY A 806 9.62 5.05 13.67
C GLY A 806 9.37 5.34 12.18
N ALA A 807 9.93 6.46 11.69
CA ALA A 807 9.77 6.85 10.28
C ALA A 807 10.34 5.82 9.28
N MET A 808 11.33 5.03 9.70
CA MET A 808 11.94 4.00 8.83
C MET A 808 10.96 2.86 8.52
N ASP A 809 10.13 2.44 9.49
CA ASP A 809 9.06 1.46 9.25
C ASP A 809 8.03 1.99 8.26
N GLU A 810 7.63 3.27 8.40
CA GLU A 810 6.75 3.96 7.45
C GLU A 810 7.34 3.92 6.03
N VAL A 811 8.63 4.22 5.88
CA VAL A 811 9.34 4.18 4.60
C VAL A 811 9.50 2.74 4.07
N ALA A 812 9.55 1.72 4.91
CA ALA A 812 9.76 0.33 4.49
C ALA A 812 8.48 -0.42 4.04
N LYS A 813 7.28 0.08 4.37
CA LYS A 813 5.97 -0.59 4.14
C LYS A 813 5.67 -1.02 2.69
N GLY A 814 6.40 -0.49 1.71
CA GLY A 814 6.23 -0.84 0.28
C GLY A 814 7.07 -2.00 -0.23
N GLY A 815 7.81 -2.71 0.65
CA GLY A 815 8.69 -3.81 0.26
C GLY A 815 10.08 -3.36 -0.21
N GLY A 816 10.96 -4.34 -0.43
CA GLY A 816 12.38 -4.14 -0.74
C GLY A 816 13.29 -3.91 0.46
N CYS A 817 12.75 -3.94 1.68
CA CYS A 817 13.51 -3.80 2.91
C CYS A 817 13.45 -5.07 3.77
N LEU A 818 14.53 -5.33 4.52
CA LEU A 818 14.56 -6.30 5.61
C LEU A 818 14.54 -5.53 6.94
N LEU A 819 13.45 -5.69 7.69
CA LEU A 819 13.19 -4.94 8.92
C LEU A 819 13.76 -5.67 10.14
N VAL A 820 14.54 -4.96 10.97
CA VAL A 820 15.17 -5.47 12.20
C VAL A 820 15.08 -4.47 13.35
N ASP A 821 15.26 -4.89 14.60
CA ASP A 821 15.58 -3.96 15.68
C ASP A 821 17.05 -3.53 15.58
N THR A 822 17.30 -2.35 15.03
CA THR A 822 18.67 -1.82 14.84
C THR A 822 19.42 -1.54 16.15
N ARG A 823 18.75 -1.58 17.31
CA ARG A 823 19.42 -1.50 18.62
C ARG A 823 20.07 -2.83 19.00
N SER A 824 19.71 -3.92 18.33
CA SER A 824 20.25 -5.26 18.55
C SER A 824 21.37 -5.56 17.56
N VAL A 825 22.61 -5.64 18.07
CA VAL A 825 23.77 -6.07 17.28
C VAL A 825 23.51 -7.44 16.64
N LEU A 826 22.89 -8.37 17.37
CA LEU A 826 22.58 -9.72 16.90
C LEU A 826 21.63 -9.69 15.69
N GLU A 827 20.56 -8.90 15.72
CA GLU A 827 19.62 -8.86 14.59
C GLU A 827 20.23 -8.20 13.35
N ILE A 828 21.10 -7.20 13.52
CA ILE A 828 21.87 -6.64 12.41
C ILE A 828 22.81 -7.70 11.83
N THR A 829 23.52 -8.47 12.68
CA THR A 829 24.39 -9.56 12.24
C THR A 829 23.62 -10.62 11.46
N GLU A 830 22.50 -11.10 11.99
CA GLU A 830 21.65 -12.10 11.33
C GLU A 830 21.12 -11.59 9.99
N ALA A 831 20.75 -10.31 9.89
CA ALA A 831 20.32 -9.71 8.64
C ALA A 831 21.45 -9.61 7.60
N ILE A 832 22.67 -9.23 8.02
CA ILE A 832 23.84 -9.21 7.13
C ILE A 832 24.13 -10.60 6.59
N VAL A 833 24.21 -11.61 7.48
CA VAL A 833 24.49 -13.00 7.09
C VAL A 833 23.40 -13.52 6.17
N ARG A 834 22.12 -13.30 6.51
CA ARG A 834 20.99 -13.72 5.68
C ARG A 834 21.05 -13.11 4.28
N LEU A 835 21.23 -11.79 4.16
CA LEU A 835 21.29 -11.15 2.85
C LEU A 835 22.58 -11.43 2.10
N ALA A 836 23.67 -11.84 2.76
CA ALA A 836 24.89 -12.27 2.09
C ALA A 836 24.76 -13.70 1.52
N GLU A 837 24.28 -14.63 2.34
CA GLU A 837 24.28 -16.08 2.06
C GLU A 837 23.03 -16.60 1.36
N ASP A 838 21.93 -15.84 1.33
CA ASP A 838 20.69 -16.19 0.63
C ASP A 838 20.47 -15.30 -0.60
N PRO A 839 20.99 -15.70 -1.79
CA PRO A 839 20.76 -14.98 -3.03
C PRO A 839 19.28 -14.86 -3.40
N ALA A 840 18.45 -15.85 -3.04
CA ALA A 840 17.04 -15.86 -3.39
C ALA A 840 16.28 -14.77 -2.62
N GLU A 841 16.54 -14.65 -1.32
CA GLU A 841 15.95 -13.58 -0.49
C GLU A 841 16.43 -12.20 -0.94
N ARG A 842 17.74 -12.04 -1.21
CA ARG A 842 18.29 -10.79 -1.72
C ARG A 842 17.67 -10.39 -3.06
N GLN A 843 17.52 -11.35 -3.98
CA GLN A 843 16.89 -11.12 -5.28
C GLN A 843 15.39 -10.81 -5.14
N ARG A 844 14.68 -11.49 -4.24
CA ARG A 844 13.26 -11.23 -3.95
C ARG A 844 13.06 -9.80 -3.48
N LEU A 845 13.84 -9.34 -2.50
CA LEU A 845 13.77 -7.96 -2.00
C LEU A 845 14.14 -6.94 -3.09
N ALA A 846 15.15 -7.23 -3.92
CA ALA A 846 15.51 -6.35 -5.02
C ALA A 846 14.37 -6.23 -6.05
N GLN A 847 13.67 -7.33 -6.34
CA GLN A 847 12.48 -7.32 -7.20
C GLN A 847 11.30 -6.56 -6.56
N ASP A 848 11.13 -6.65 -5.24
CA ASP A 848 10.12 -5.86 -4.55
C ASP A 848 10.43 -4.35 -4.66
N ALA A 849 11.70 -3.96 -4.57
CA ALA A 849 12.15 -2.58 -4.77
C ALA A 849 11.82 -2.06 -6.17
N THR A 850 11.99 -2.87 -7.22
CA THR A 850 11.73 -2.46 -8.62
C THR A 850 10.24 -2.36 -8.94
N LYS A 851 9.39 -3.16 -8.28
CA LYS A 851 7.92 -3.09 -8.41
C LYS A 851 7.30 -1.90 -7.70
N ARG A 852 8.01 -1.33 -6.72
CA ARG A 852 7.48 -0.23 -5.90
C ARG A 852 7.19 1.00 -6.76
N ASN A 853 6.14 1.76 -6.48
CA ASN A 853 5.98 3.10 -7.09
C ASN A 853 6.61 4.13 -6.15
N LEU A 854 7.73 4.75 -6.57
CA LEU A 854 8.45 5.73 -5.77
C LEU A 854 8.13 7.14 -6.27
N LYS A 855 7.63 7.98 -5.36
CA LYS A 855 7.29 9.38 -5.62
C LYS A 855 8.54 10.16 -6.07
N THR A 856 8.38 11.10 -7.00
CA THR A 856 9.45 11.96 -7.52
C THR A 856 9.39 13.38 -6.92
N TRP A 857 10.46 14.17 -7.04
CA TRP A 857 10.49 15.57 -6.61
C TRP A 857 9.43 16.42 -7.31
N ARG A 858 9.16 16.12 -8.58
CA ARG A 858 8.06 16.72 -9.34
C ARG A 858 6.70 16.44 -8.72
N HIS A 859 6.44 15.21 -8.27
CA HIS A 859 5.22 14.83 -7.55
C HIS A 859 5.15 15.49 -6.17
N TYR A 860 6.29 15.56 -5.47
CA TYR A 860 6.37 16.22 -4.16
C TYR A 860 6.04 17.71 -4.26
N ALA A 861 6.62 18.42 -5.22
CA ALA A 861 6.31 19.83 -5.48
C ALA A 861 4.84 20.05 -5.84
N SER A 862 4.22 19.13 -6.59
CA SER A 862 2.82 19.26 -6.96
C SER A 862 1.87 19.04 -5.77
N GLU A 863 2.16 18.08 -4.89
CA GLU A 863 1.44 17.93 -3.62
C GLU A 863 1.61 19.19 -2.77
N VAL A 864 2.82 19.74 -2.66
CA VAL A 864 3.05 20.99 -1.90
C VAL A 864 2.19 22.13 -2.46
N LEU A 865 2.12 22.32 -3.79
CA LEU A 865 1.26 23.34 -4.40
C LEU A 865 -0.23 23.11 -4.14
N GLU A 866 -0.68 21.86 -4.12
CA GLU A 866 -2.07 21.51 -3.75
C GLU A 866 -2.35 21.88 -2.30
N ARG A 867 -1.47 21.50 -1.36
CA ARG A 867 -1.61 21.84 0.05
C ARG A 867 -1.64 23.35 0.29
N LEU A 868 -0.83 24.11 -0.44
CA LEU A 868 -0.87 25.57 -0.41
C LEU A 868 -2.20 26.10 -0.95
N GLY A 869 -2.70 25.56 -2.07
CA GLY A 869 -3.98 25.96 -2.65
C GLY A 869 -5.21 25.64 -1.77
N GLU A 870 -5.18 24.52 -1.05
CA GLU A 870 -6.27 24.04 -0.19
C GLU A 870 -6.28 24.63 1.22
N ALA A 871 -5.15 25.19 1.68
CA ALA A 871 -5.01 25.62 3.05
C ALA A 871 -6.11 26.65 3.42
N PRO A 872 -6.86 26.45 4.52
CA PRO A 872 -7.95 27.36 4.91
C PRO A 872 -7.44 28.77 5.23
N GLY A 873 -8.23 29.80 4.94
CA GLY A 873 -7.86 31.19 5.23
C GLY A 873 -7.87 31.51 6.74
N ASN A 874 -6.83 32.21 7.21
CA ASN A 874 -6.61 32.74 8.58
C ASN A 874 -7.31 31.99 9.72
N ILE A 875 -6.69 30.92 10.22
CA ILE A 875 -7.03 30.34 11.53
C ILE A 875 -6.27 31.16 12.58
N ALA A 876 -6.98 32.03 13.30
CA ALA A 876 -6.38 32.77 14.42
C ALA A 876 -5.96 31.80 15.54
N ILE A 877 -4.67 31.56 15.71
CA ILE A 877 -4.11 30.77 16.83
C ILE A 877 -3.67 31.74 17.95
N PRO A 878 -4.05 31.52 19.22
CA PRO A 878 -3.75 32.46 20.31
C PRO A 878 -2.26 32.61 20.61
N SER A 879 -1.83 33.86 20.84
CA SER A 879 -0.45 34.36 20.82
C SER A 879 0.32 34.32 22.16
N LYS A 880 0.06 33.38 23.07
CA LYS A 880 0.81 33.32 24.35
C LYS A 880 1.64 32.05 24.51
N PRO A 881 2.99 32.15 24.59
CA PRO A 881 3.86 31.03 24.91
C PRO A 881 3.71 30.66 26.39
N VAL A 882 3.31 29.42 26.66
CA VAL A 882 3.37 28.81 27.99
C VAL A 882 4.79 28.29 28.22
N ARG A 883 5.37 28.55 29.40
CA ARG A 883 6.66 27.96 29.79
C ARG A 883 6.47 26.47 30.05
N ILE A 884 6.84 25.66 29.08
CA ILE A 884 6.92 24.20 29.25
C ILE A 884 8.30 23.86 29.79
N GLY A 885 8.31 23.06 30.84
CA GLY A 885 9.52 22.36 31.28
C GLY A 885 10.06 21.45 30.17
N PRO A 886 11.28 20.92 30.33
CA PRO A 886 11.83 20.00 29.35
C PRO A 886 10.85 18.85 29.11
N MET A 887 10.45 18.65 27.85
CA MET A 887 9.90 17.36 27.43
C MET A 887 11.09 16.41 27.50
N GLN A 888 11.25 15.80 28.67
CA GLN A 888 11.95 14.54 28.74
C GLN A 888 11.12 13.63 27.84
N LEU A 889 11.75 12.93 26.86
CA LEU A 889 11.18 11.65 26.46
C LEU A 889 10.79 10.99 27.78
N PRO A 890 9.50 10.65 28.02
CA PRO A 890 9.16 9.99 29.25
C PRO A 890 10.13 8.81 29.34
N ALA A 891 10.97 8.83 30.37
CA ALA A 891 11.94 7.78 30.56
C ALA A 891 11.14 6.49 30.42
N ARG A 892 11.61 5.58 29.55
CA ARG A 892 10.85 4.36 29.31
C ARG A 892 10.49 3.77 30.67
N PRO A 893 9.20 3.51 30.94
CA PRO A 893 8.84 2.95 32.22
C PRO A 893 9.60 1.64 32.38
N LYS A 894 10.00 1.33 33.60
CA LYS A 894 10.73 0.09 33.82
C LYS A 894 9.86 -1.11 33.49
N LEU A 895 8.55 -1.00 33.75
CA LEU A 895 7.57 -2.06 33.56
C LEU A 895 6.31 -1.51 32.88
N SER A 896 5.88 -2.15 31.79
CA SER A 896 4.51 -2.05 31.28
C SER A 896 3.69 -3.20 31.83
N VAL A 897 2.64 -2.89 32.58
CA VAL A 897 1.58 -3.83 32.93
C VAL A 897 0.48 -3.66 31.89
N CYS A 898 0.12 -4.72 31.20
CA CYS A 898 -0.81 -4.64 30.07
C CYS A 898 -2.02 -5.54 30.30
N ILE A 899 -3.23 -5.01 30.12
CA ILE A 899 -4.48 -5.76 30.16
C ILE A 899 -4.99 -5.94 28.74
N SER A 900 -5.15 -7.20 28.32
CA SER A 900 -5.77 -7.56 27.04
C SER A 900 -7.23 -7.94 27.26
N THR A 901 -8.16 -7.32 26.53
CA THR A 901 -9.61 -7.48 26.79
C THR A 901 -10.44 -7.56 25.51
N TYR A 902 -11.57 -8.28 25.58
CA TYR A 902 -12.58 -8.35 24.50
C TYR A 902 -13.95 -8.71 25.08
N ASN A 903 -14.94 -7.81 24.95
CA ASN A 903 -16.34 -8.02 25.36
C ASN A 903 -16.50 -8.51 26.82
N ARG A 904 -15.72 -7.94 27.74
CA ARG A 904 -15.68 -8.33 29.16
C ARG A 904 -15.62 -7.11 30.09
N ALA A 905 -16.47 -6.11 29.83
CA ALA A 905 -16.48 -4.84 30.57
C ALA A 905 -16.46 -4.98 32.10
N ALA A 906 -17.22 -5.93 32.66
CA ALA A 906 -17.29 -6.15 34.11
C ALA A 906 -15.97 -6.66 34.72
N TRP A 907 -15.24 -7.52 34.00
CA TRP A 907 -13.92 -8.01 34.41
C TRP A 907 -12.87 -6.91 34.29
N LEU A 908 -12.87 -6.17 33.19
CA LEU A 908 -11.99 -5.02 33.04
C LEU A 908 -12.19 -3.99 34.16
N ASP A 909 -13.44 -3.67 34.53
CA ASP A 909 -13.70 -2.76 35.64
C ASP A 909 -13.17 -3.30 36.98
N ALA A 910 -13.33 -4.60 37.26
CA ALA A 910 -12.75 -5.22 38.45
C ALA A 910 -11.21 -5.13 38.46
N SER A 911 -10.56 -5.38 37.33
CA SER A 911 -9.11 -5.28 37.18
C SER A 911 -8.60 -3.84 37.31
N LEU A 912 -9.31 -2.85 36.76
CA LEU A 912 -8.96 -1.44 36.94
C LEU A 912 -9.20 -0.96 38.38
N ARG A 913 -10.25 -1.43 39.07
CA ARG A 913 -10.44 -1.18 40.51
C ARG A 913 -9.32 -1.81 41.35
N ASN A 914 -8.90 -3.04 41.02
CA ASN A 914 -7.75 -3.68 41.66
C ASN A 914 -6.47 -2.87 41.44
N TRP A 915 -6.20 -2.43 40.20
CA TRP A 915 -5.06 -1.58 39.87
C TRP A 915 -5.05 -0.28 40.70
N VAL A 916 -6.18 0.43 40.75
CA VAL A 916 -6.30 1.67 41.53
C VAL A 916 -6.06 1.41 43.02
N GLN A 917 -6.46 0.25 43.56
CA GLN A 917 -6.23 -0.08 44.96
C GLN A 917 -4.76 -0.38 45.27
N ILE A 918 -4.06 -1.11 44.40
CA ILE A 918 -2.65 -1.50 44.62
C ILE A 918 -1.66 -0.42 44.18
N ASN A 919 -2.10 0.47 43.27
CA ASN A 919 -1.32 1.58 42.75
C ASN A 919 -2.14 2.89 42.85
N PRO A 920 -2.47 3.33 44.08
CA PRO A 920 -3.37 4.48 44.31
C PRO A 920 -2.80 5.76 43.72
N GLN A 921 -1.48 5.93 43.75
CA GLN A 921 -0.77 7.02 43.10
C GLN A 921 0.03 6.48 41.90
N PRO A 922 -0.19 7.00 40.68
CA PRO A 922 0.60 6.67 39.50
C PRO A 922 2.10 6.77 39.77
N ARG A 923 2.87 5.74 39.36
CA ARG A 923 4.33 5.72 39.46
C ARG A 923 4.93 6.11 38.12
N GLU A 924 6.01 6.88 38.12
CA GLU A 924 6.69 7.27 36.88
C GLU A 924 7.43 6.10 36.20
N ASP A 925 7.83 5.08 36.98
CA ASP A 925 8.57 3.91 36.49
C ASP A 925 7.67 2.75 36.03
N VAL A 926 6.34 2.93 36.00
CA VAL A 926 5.37 1.90 35.61
C VAL A 926 4.26 2.51 34.76
N GLU A 927 3.89 1.85 33.67
CA GLU A 927 2.68 2.18 32.92
C GLU A 927 1.66 1.04 32.96
N LEU A 928 0.38 1.40 32.83
CA LEU A 928 -0.73 0.51 32.59
C LEU A 928 -1.25 0.71 31.15
N LEU A 929 -1.23 -0.34 30.34
CA LEU A 929 -1.78 -0.35 28.99
C LEU A 929 -3.03 -1.23 28.91
N VAL A 930 -4.17 -0.68 28.50
CA VAL A 930 -5.37 -1.47 28.17
C VAL A 930 -5.49 -1.62 26.65
N CYS A 931 -5.53 -2.85 26.14
CA CYS A 931 -5.70 -3.14 24.72
C CYS A 931 -7.04 -3.85 24.47
N ASP A 932 -8.01 -3.08 23.97
CA ASP A 932 -9.36 -3.51 23.62
C ASP A 932 -9.39 -4.07 22.18
N ASN A 933 -9.82 -5.33 22.04
CA ASN A 933 -9.89 -6.02 20.75
C ASN A 933 -11.17 -5.72 19.95
N ALA A 934 -11.49 -4.43 19.75
CA ALA A 934 -12.71 -3.97 19.09
C ALA A 934 -13.99 -4.43 19.81
N SER A 935 -14.04 -4.32 21.14
CA SER A 935 -15.23 -4.67 21.92
C SER A 935 -16.46 -3.88 21.48
N THR A 936 -17.61 -4.54 21.58
CA THR A 936 -18.94 -4.03 21.24
C THR A 936 -19.83 -3.85 22.47
N ASP A 937 -19.34 -4.18 23.66
CA ASP A 937 -20.00 -3.95 24.95
C ASP A 937 -19.53 -2.64 25.62
N ASP A 938 -19.81 -2.46 26.91
CA ASP A 938 -19.47 -1.25 27.68
C ASP A 938 -17.96 -1.07 27.97
N THR A 939 -17.08 -1.90 27.39
CA THR A 939 -15.63 -1.82 27.60
C THR A 939 -15.05 -0.41 27.35
N PRO A 940 -15.41 0.31 26.26
CA PRO A 940 -14.92 1.69 26.06
C PRO A 940 -15.35 2.67 27.16
N ALA A 941 -16.57 2.49 27.70
CA ALA A 941 -17.07 3.33 28.78
C ALA A 941 -16.32 3.07 30.10
N VAL A 942 -15.97 1.80 30.37
CA VAL A 942 -15.14 1.41 31.51
C VAL A 942 -13.76 2.06 31.41
N VAL A 943 -13.07 1.96 30.27
CA VAL A 943 -11.76 2.60 30.06
C VAL A 943 -11.83 4.10 30.28
N LYS A 944 -12.84 4.77 29.69
CA LYS A 944 -13.03 6.22 29.80
C LYS A 944 -13.16 6.70 31.25
N ARG A 945 -13.75 5.89 32.15
CA ARG A 945 -13.87 6.21 33.58
C ARG A 945 -12.51 6.41 34.26
N TYR A 946 -11.46 5.76 33.80
CA TYR A 946 -10.12 5.81 34.38
C TYR A 946 -9.14 6.68 33.57
N ALA A 947 -9.60 7.37 32.51
CA ALA A 947 -8.78 8.18 31.63
C ALA A 947 -8.10 9.39 32.32
N PHE A 948 -8.52 9.74 33.54
CA PHE A 948 -7.89 10.81 34.34
C PHE A 948 -6.53 10.42 34.92
N ARG A 949 -6.15 9.13 34.88
CA ARG A 949 -4.90 8.63 35.44
C ARG A 949 -3.74 8.84 34.48
N SER A 950 -2.61 9.35 34.98
CA SER A 950 -1.41 9.61 34.17
C SER A 950 -0.61 8.35 33.80
N ASP A 951 -0.78 7.24 34.52
CA ASP A 951 -0.13 5.96 34.23
C ASP A 951 -0.94 5.08 33.26
N LEU A 952 -2.18 5.43 32.91
CA LEU A 952 -3.05 4.61 32.06
C LEU A 952 -3.05 5.11 30.62
N THR A 953 -2.70 4.20 29.69
CA THR A 953 -2.91 4.38 28.25
C THR A 953 -3.88 3.29 27.75
N SER A 954 -4.73 3.62 26.78
CA SER A 954 -5.64 2.65 26.18
C SER A 954 -5.56 2.65 24.67
N HIS A 955 -5.67 1.47 24.07
CA HIS A 955 -5.79 1.29 22.64
C HIS A 955 -6.98 0.39 22.32
N ARG A 956 -7.72 0.73 21.25
CA ARG A 956 -8.79 -0.10 20.71
C ARG A 956 -8.47 -0.45 19.26
N ASN A 957 -8.44 -1.75 18.96
CA ASN A 957 -8.27 -2.23 17.59
C ASN A 957 -9.48 -1.81 16.73
N ALA A 958 -9.24 -1.55 15.44
CA ALA A 958 -10.31 -1.20 14.51
C ALA A 958 -11.24 -2.39 14.22
N VAL A 959 -10.70 -3.62 14.27
CA VAL A 959 -11.41 -4.89 14.06
C VAL A 959 -10.94 -5.91 15.09
N ASN A 960 -11.74 -6.94 15.37
CA ASN A 960 -11.33 -8.05 16.21
C ASN A 960 -10.28 -8.90 15.49
N VAL A 961 -9.05 -8.91 15.98
CA VAL A 961 -7.90 -9.63 15.40
C VAL A 961 -7.66 -11.01 16.04
N GLY A 962 -8.61 -11.50 16.84
CA GLY A 962 -8.49 -12.71 17.65
C GLY A 962 -7.62 -12.51 18.90
N MET A 963 -7.70 -13.45 19.86
CA MET A 963 -7.00 -13.35 21.16
C MET A 963 -5.47 -13.20 21.00
N LEU A 964 -4.83 -14.11 20.26
CA LEU A 964 -3.38 -14.08 20.06
C LEU A 964 -2.96 -12.84 19.24
N GLY A 965 -3.80 -12.40 18.29
CA GLY A 965 -3.59 -11.14 17.58
C GLY A 965 -3.63 -9.94 18.53
N ASN A 966 -4.57 -9.90 19.47
CA ASN A 966 -4.65 -8.81 20.43
C ASN A 966 -3.45 -8.81 21.39
N LEU A 967 -2.93 -9.97 21.80
CA LEU A 967 -1.69 -10.06 22.58
C LEU A 967 -0.49 -9.49 21.81
N ARG A 968 -0.40 -9.72 20.50
CA ARG A 968 0.62 -9.11 19.63
C ARG A 968 0.49 -7.59 19.60
N GLU A 969 -0.71 -7.07 19.34
CA GLU A 969 -0.98 -5.62 19.34
C GLU A 969 -0.65 -4.98 20.70
N THR A 970 -0.95 -5.69 21.79
CA THR A 970 -0.64 -5.29 23.16
C THR A 970 0.86 -5.19 23.40
N ALA A 971 1.63 -6.22 23.02
CA ALA A 971 3.09 -6.25 23.19
C ALA A 971 3.79 -5.14 22.39
N GLN A 972 3.31 -4.87 21.17
CA GLN A 972 3.86 -3.83 20.29
C GLN A 972 3.67 -2.42 20.88
N ARG A 973 2.56 -2.18 21.58
CA ARG A 973 2.19 -0.86 22.13
C ARG A 973 2.73 -0.58 23.52
N ALA A 974 3.02 -1.62 24.30
CA ALA A 974 3.76 -1.46 25.56
C ALA A 974 5.03 -0.63 25.28
N ARG A 975 5.48 0.23 26.20
CA ARG A 975 6.68 1.10 26.04
C ARG A 975 7.82 0.74 26.97
N GLY A 976 7.55 -0.05 28.00
CA GLY A 976 8.49 -0.36 29.06
C GLY A 976 9.65 -1.24 28.64
N ASP A 977 10.72 -1.19 29.43
CA ASP A 977 11.88 -2.10 29.32
C ASP A 977 11.46 -3.56 29.50
N TYR A 978 10.44 -3.77 30.32
CA TYR A 978 9.82 -5.05 30.62
C TYR A 978 8.32 -4.99 30.34
N VAL A 979 7.77 -6.09 29.82
CA VAL A 979 6.36 -6.21 29.44
C VAL A 979 5.75 -7.36 30.21
N TRP A 980 4.65 -7.08 30.91
CA TRP A 980 3.85 -8.06 31.64
C TRP A 980 2.40 -7.97 31.17
N ILE A 981 1.94 -8.95 30.39
CA ILE A 981 0.58 -8.98 29.85
C ILE A 981 -0.28 -9.93 30.68
N ILE A 982 -1.41 -9.43 31.18
CA ILE A 982 -2.38 -10.17 31.99
C ILE A 982 -3.77 -10.17 31.33
N GLY A 983 -4.60 -11.14 31.70
CA GLY A 983 -6.01 -11.18 31.32
C GLY A 983 -6.83 -10.12 32.06
N ASP A 984 -7.99 -9.77 31.51
CA ASP A 984 -8.93 -8.85 32.17
C ASP A 984 -9.55 -9.40 33.46
N ASP A 985 -9.41 -10.70 33.72
CA ASP A 985 -9.89 -11.40 34.92
C ASP A 985 -8.77 -11.85 35.89
N ASP A 986 -7.53 -11.44 35.63
CA ASP A 986 -6.39 -11.69 36.51
C ASP A 986 -6.17 -10.49 37.45
N LEU A 987 -6.12 -10.75 38.76
CA LEU A 987 -6.01 -9.70 39.78
C LEU A 987 -4.63 -9.71 40.45
N ILE A 988 -3.96 -8.57 40.45
CA ILE A 988 -2.60 -8.43 40.98
C ILE A 988 -2.66 -8.37 42.52
N LEU A 989 -1.73 -9.10 43.17
CA LEU A 989 -1.63 -9.10 44.63
C LEU A 989 -0.97 -7.80 45.14
N PRO A 990 -1.26 -7.40 46.39
CA PRO A 990 -0.56 -6.29 47.03
C PRO A 990 0.96 -6.47 46.99
N GLU A 991 1.70 -5.38 46.85
CA GLU A 991 3.18 -5.33 46.74
C GLU A 991 3.79 -5.97 45.49
N SER A 992 3.02 -6.62 44.61
CA SER A 992 3.60 -7.35 43.48
C SER A 992 4.35 -6.48 42.48
N ILE A 993 3.85 -5.28 42.19
CA ILE A 993 4.56 -4.31 41.35
C ILE A 993 5.91 -3.94 41.97
N ALA A 994 5.94 -3.67 43.28
CA ALA A 994 7.17 -3.32 44.00
C ALA A 994 8.17 -4.49 44.02
N ASN A 995 7.69 -5.71 44.25
CA ASN A 995 8.50 -6.92 44.24
C ASN A 995 9.13 -7.18 42.86
N ILE A 996 8.35 -7.04 41.79
CA ILE A 996 8.85 -7.20 40.41
C ILE A 996 9.91 -6.14 40.13
N LEU A 997 9.63 -4.86 40.41
CA LEU A 997 10.60 -3.79 40.22
C LEU A 997 11.90 -4.01 41.02
N ALA A 998 11.81 -4.51 42.25
CA ALA A 998 12.98 -4.86 43.05
C ALA A 998 13.82 -5.96 42.37
N MET A 999 13.20 -6.98 41.81
CA MET A 999 13.91 -8.03 41.04
C MET A 999 14.55 -7.48 39.76
N LEU A 1000 13.83 -6.64 39.02
CA LEU A 1000 14.35 -6.02 37.78
C LEU A 1000 15.54 -5.07 38.06
N ARG A 1001 15.56 -4.41 39.22
CA ARG A 1001 16.69 -3.59 39.68
C ARG A 1001 17.87 -4.44 40.14
N ALA A 1002 17.61 -5.55 40.85
CA ALA A 1002 18.64 -6.47 41.33
C ALA A 1002 19.33 -7.25 40.20
N HIS A 1003 18.61 -7.51 39.10
CA HIS A 1003 19.12 -8.22 37.93
C HIS A 1003 18.93 -7.40 36.64
N PRO A 1004 19.72 -6.33 36.42
CA PRO A 1004 19.63 -5.53 35.22
C PRO A 1004 19.87 -6.40 33.98
N ARG A 1005 18.96 -6.32 32.99
CA ARG A 1005 18.97 -7.08 31.73
C ARG A 1005 18.47 -8.52 31.81
N ILE A 1006 17.89 -8.96 32.94
CA ILE A 1006 17.26 -10.28 33.04
C ILE A 1006 16.25 -10.47 31.88
N PRO A 1007 16.30 -11.57 31.11
CA PRO A 1007 15.35 -11.81 30.02
C PRO A 1007 13.92 -12.16 30.46
N LEU A 1008 13.79 -12.89 31.57
CA LEU A 1008 12.49 -13.38 32.08
C LEU A 1008 12.46 -13.36 33.61
N VAL A 1009 11.41 -12.75 34.16
CA VAL A 1009 10.97 -12.99 35.54
C VAL A 1009 9.67 -13.77 35.46
N TYR A 1010 9.65 -14.94 36.08
CA TYR A 1010 8.48 -15.80 36.15
C TYR A 1010 7.86 -15.73 37.55
N LEU A 1011 6.55 -15.48 37.59
CA LEU A 1011 5.81 -15.22 38.81
C LEU A 1011 5.10 -16.47 39.31
N ASN A 1012 5.29 -16.84 40.58
CA ASN A 1012 4.33 -17.74 41.23
C ASN A 1012 2.97 -17.03 41.34
N TYR A 1013 1.88 -17.79 41.38
CA TYR A 1013 0.52 -17.25 41.38
C TYR A 1013 -0.45 -18.12 42.18
N ALA A 1014 -1.60 -17.55 42.50
CA ALA A 1014 -2.70 -18.24 43.15
C ALA A 1014 -3.90 -18.34 42.19
N THR A 1015 -4.82 -19.26 42.46
CA THR A 1015 -5.99 -19.50 41.60
C THR A 1015 -7.29 -19.31 42.35
N THR A 1016 -8.33 -18.97 41.59
CA THR A 1016 -9.72 -18.84 42.03
C THR A 1016 -10.65 -19.25 40.89
N SER A 1017 -11.92 -19.51 41.19
CA SER A 1017 -12.94 -19.80 40.19
C SER A 1017 -14.18 -18.97 40.53
N VAL A 1018 -14.28 -17.80 39.91
CA VAL A 1018 -15.41 -16.88 40.08
C VAL A 1018 -16.02 -16.55 38.72
N GLY A 1019 -17.33 -16.75 38.60
CA GLY A 1019 -18.06 -16.54 37.36
C GLY A 1019 -18.46 -15.09 37.11
N ASP A 1020 -18.68 -14.30 38.17
CA ASP A 1020 -19.18 -12.92 38.07
C ASP A 1020 -18.25 -11.95 38.80
N ALA A 1021 -17.58 -11.08 38.03
CA ALA A 1021 -16.68 -10.04 38.52
C ALA A 1021 -17.33 -9.07 39.52
N ARG A 1022 -18.65 -8.86 39.43
CA ARG A 1022 -19.41 -7.94 40.30
C ARG A 1022 -19.48 -8.41 41.74
N THR A 1023 -19.27 -9.70 41.98
CA THR A 1023 -19.20 -10.26 43.34
C THR A 1023 -17.88 -9.90 44.06
N ILE A 1024 -16.90 -9.37 43.33
CA ILE A 1024 -15.59 -8.98 43.87
C ILE A 1024 -15.67 -7.51 44.32
N THR A 1025 -16.11 -7.33 45.58
CA THR A 1025 -16.20 -6.02 46.24
C THR A 1025 -15.05 -5.76 47.20
N ASP A 1026 -14.54 -6.79 47.87
CA ASP A 1026 -13.37 -6.75 48.75
C ASP A 1026 -12.21 -7.57 48.14
N PHE A 1027 -11.27 -6.88 47.51
CA PHE A 1027 -10.09 -7.48 46.89
C PHE A 1027 -9.18 -8.17 47.89
N LYS A 1028 -9.05 -7.67 49.13
CA LYS A 1028 -8.17 -8.26 50.14
C LYS A 1028 -8.72 -9.61 50.59
N ALA A 1029 -10.02 -9.67 50.90
CA ALA A 1029 -10.70 -10.91 51.24
C ALA A 1029 -10.73 -11.90 50.06
N PHE A 1030 -10.90 -11.40 48.84
CA PHE A 1030 -10.84 -12.22 47.63
C PHE A 1030 -9.46 -12.88 47.46
N CYS A 1031 -8.39 -12.08 47.50
CA CYS A 1031 -7.02 -12.57 47.36
C CYS A 1031 -6.63 -13.54 48.49
N ALA A 1032 -7.09 -13.32 49.73
CA ALA A 1032 -6.82 -14.21 50.86
C ALA A 1032 -7.44 -15.62 50.71
N ARG A 1033 -8.51 -15.76 49.90
CA ARG A 1033 -9.16 -17.04 49.61
C ARG A 1033 -8.54 -17.77 48.40
N ALA A 1034 -7.69 -17.11 47.63
CA ALA A 1034 -7.05 -17.71 46.48
C ALA A 1034 -6.08 -18.81 46.91
N LYS A 1035 -6.01 -19.90 46.15
CA LYS A 1035 -5.16 -21.05 46.47
C LYS A 1035 -3.85 -20.95 45.71
N PRO A 1036 -2.68 -20.85 46.37
CA PRO A 1036 -1.39 -20.88 45.68
C PRO A 1036 -1.24 -22.15 44.86
N ILE A 1037 -0.82 -22.02 43.59
CA ILE A 1037 -0.59 -23.20 42.73
C ILE A 1037 0.63 -24.00 43.20
N VAL A 1038 1.65 -23.28 43.68
CA VAL A 1038 2.83 -23.83 44.37
C VAL A 1038 2.95 -23.11 45.72
N PRO A 1039 3.22 -23.83 46.84
CA PRO A 1039 3.49 -23.19 48.12
C PRO A 1039 4.57 -22.12 48.02
N ALA A 1040 4.43 -21.04 48.79
CA ALA A 1040 5.42 -19.97 48.77
C ALA A 1040 6.81 -20.50 49.15
N GLU A 1041 7.81 -20.20 48.32
CA GLU A 1041 9.22 -20.52 48.57
C GLU A 1041 10.12 -19.30 48.29
N ALA A 1042 11.41 -19.42 48.58
CA ALA A 1042 12.38 -18.37 48.29
C ALA A 1042 12.55 -18.14 46.78
N ASN A 1043 12.80 -16.88 46.40
CA ASN A 1043 13.13 -16.53 45.02
C ASN A 1043 14.40 -17.24 44.56
N ARG A 1044 14.46 -17.62 43.29
CA ARG A 1044 15.62 -18.29 42.68
C ARG A 1044 16.05 -17.57 41.43
N PHE A 1045 17.36 -17.42 41.27
CA PHE A 1045 18.00 -16.89 40.08
C PHE A 1045 18.90 -17.97 39.49
N GLY A 1046 18.87 -18.14 38.17
CA GLY A 1046 19.71 -19.10 37.47
C GLY A 1046 19.26 -19.29 36.02
N PRO A 1047 19.90 -20.20 35.27
CA PRO A 1047 19.45 -20.54 33.91
C PRO A 1047 17.98 -20.97 33.92
N ILE A 1048 17.19 -20.57 32.93
CA ILE A 1048 15.75 -20.87 32.87
C ILE A 1048 15.49 -22.38 33.00
N ARG A 1049 16.33 -23.23 32.40
CA ARG A 1049 16.28 -24.70 32.53
C ARG A 1049 16.32 -25.23 33.96
N THR A 1050 16.86 -24.47 34.93
CA THR A 1050 16.91 -24.89 36.35
C THR A 1050 15.75 -24.37 37.20
N ILE A 1051 14.97 -23.41 36.69
CA ILE A 1051 13.80 -22.85 37.39
C ILE A 1051 12.47 -23.20 36.71
N CYS A 1052 12.50 -23.64 35.46
CA CYS A 1052 11.29 -23.82 34.65
C CYS A 1052 10.41 -25.01 35.07
N ALA A 1053 10.92 -25.93 35.89
CA ALA A 1053 10.17 -27.04 36.44
C ALA A 1053 9.66 -26.77 37.87
N ARG A 1054 9.72 -25.52 38.35
CA ARG A 1054 9.23 -25.13 39.68
C ARG A 1054 7.71 -25.00 39.74
N ASN A 1055 7.07 -24.77 38.60
CA ASN A 1055 5.63 -24.67 38.45
C ASN A 1055 5.27 -25.41 37.15
N GLU A 1056 4.30 -26.34 37.17
CA GLU A 1056 3.84 -27.00 35.93
C GLU A 1056 3.41 -26.00 34.86
N ASN A 1057 2.93 -24.85 35.30
CA ASN A 1057 2.41 -23.81 34.45
C ASN A 1057 3.46 -22.78 34.03
N PHE A 1058 4.75 -23.00 34.38
CA PHE A 1058 5.88 -22.18 33.90
C PHE A 1058 5.83 -21.89 32.40
N PHE A 1059 5.23 -22.84 31.69
CA PHE A 1059 5.12 -22.91 30.26
C PHE A 1059 3.67 -22.84 29.77
N THR A 1060 2.74 -22.33 30.57
CA THR A 1060 1.32 -22.34 30.21
C THR A 1060 0.62 -21.06 30.65
N ALA A 1061 1.05 -20.48 31.76
CA ALA A 1061 0.54 -19.24 32.33
C ALA A 1061 1.26 -18.04 31.70
N ILE A 1062 0.80 -17.61 30.52
CA ILE A 1062 1.35 -16.44 29.81
C ILE A 1062 1.35 -15.15 30.66
N TYR A 1063 0.39 -15.06 31.58
CA TYR A 1063 0.18 -13.97 32.53
C TYR A 1063 1.13 -14.01 33.74
N ALA A 1064 1.94 -15.06 33.88
CA ALA A 1064 2.99 -15.14 34.89
C ALA A 1064 4.37 -14.74 34.34
N CYS A 1065 4.46 -14.37 33.05
CA CYS A 1065 5.71 -13.99 32.41
C CYS A 1065 5.87 -12.46 32.39
N VAL A 1066 6.98 -11.97 32.97
CA VAL A 1066 7.47 -10.62 32.78
C VAL A 1066 8.72 -10.70 31.90
N PHE A 1067 8.57 -10.36 30.64
CA PHE A 1067 9.64 -10.45 29.65
C PHE A 1067 10.40 -9.13 29.53
N ARG A 1068 11.71 -9.21 29.30
CA ARG A 1068 12.42 -8.09 28.68
C ARG A 1068 11.80 -7.83 27.32
N ARG A 1069 11.67 -6.55 26.95
CA ARG A 1069 10.87 -6.11 25.81
C ARG A 1069 11.15 -6.85 24.50
N ASP A 1070 12.39 -7.06 24.13
CA ASP A 1070 12.79 -7.79 22.93
C ASP A 1070 12.29 -9.24 22.92
N HIS A 1071 12.35 -9.94 24.06
CA HIS A 1071 11.76 -11.27 24.20
C HIS A 1071 10.23 -11.21 24.15
N ALA A 1072 9.59 -10.19 24.74
CA ALA A 1072 8.15 -10.01 24.63
C ALA A 1072 7.71 -9.87 23.15
N MET A 1073 8.41 -9.03 22.38
CA MET A 1073 8.10 -8.82 20.96
C MET A 1073 8.21 -10.12 20.17
N ARG A 1074 9.28 -10.90 20.38
CA ARG A 1074 9.48 -12.19 19.71
C ARG A 1074 8.47 -13.24 20.15
N ALA A 1075 8.16 -13.31 21.45
CA ALA A 1075 7.27 -14.29 22.04
C ALA A 1075 5.80 -14.09 21.61
N TYR A 1076 5.33 -12.84 21.58
CA TYR A 1076 3.92 -12.52 21.26
C TYR A 1076 3.66 -12.29 19.76
N SER A 1077 4.68 -12.07 18.93
CA SER A 1077 4.49 -11.78 17.49
C SER A 1077 4.70 -12.99 16.56
N ARG A 1078 4.80 -14.20 17.08
CA ARG A 1078 4.97 -15.42 16.25
C ARG A 1078 3.73 -15.67 15.40
N SER A 1079 3.92 -16.27 14.23
CA SER A 1079 2.80 -16.73 13.40
C SER A 1079 2.03 -17.84 14.12
N THR A 1080 0.73 -17.65 14.29
CA THR A 1080 -0.18 -18.61 14.94
C THR A 1080 -1.25 -19.11 13.97
N GLN A 1081 -0.96 -19.10 12.66
CA GLN A 1081 -1.88 -19.62 11.65
C GLN A 1081 -2.14 -21.12 11.90
N GLY A 1082 -3.42 -21.51 11.93
CA GLY A 1082 -3.85 -22.89 12.16
C GLY A 1082 -4.98 -23.02 13.17
N ARG A 1083 -5.44 -24.25 13.42
CA ARG A 1083 -6.46 -24.54 14.43
C ARG A 1083 -5.87 -24.37 15.83
N ALA A 1084 -6.62 -23.73 16.73
CA ALA A 1084 -6.23 -23.57 18.12
C ALA A 1084 -5.86 -24.94 18.74
N PHE A 1085 -4.79 -24.96 19.54
CA PHE A 1085 -4.25 -26.17 20.19
C PHE A 1085 -3.73 -27.27 19.24
N ALA A 1086 -3.71 -27.05 17.91
CA ALA A 1086 -3.18 -28.03 16.94
C ALA A 1086 -1.64 -28.12 16.95
N SER A 1087 -0.94 -27.08 17.40
CA SER A 1087 0.50 -27.07 17.67
C SER A 1087 0.80 -26.26 18.93
N LEU A 1088 2.01 -26.37 19.46
CA LEU A 1088 2.45 -25.56 20.61
C LEU A 1088 2.42 -24.06 20.29
N ALA A 1089 2.84 -23.66 19.08
CA ALA A 1089 2.82 -22.27 18.63
C ALA A 1089 1.40 -21.71 18.50
N ALA A 1090 0.44 -22.50 18.00
CA ALA A 1090 -0.98 -22.13 17.92
C ALA A 1090 -1.74 -22.25 19.25
N CYS A 1091 -1.03 -22.50 20.35
CA CYS A 1091 -1.58 -22.69 21.69
C CYS A 1091 -0.99 -21.67 22.67
N VAL A 1092 0.31 -21.73 22.90
CA VAL A 1092 1.04 -20.88 23.84
C VAL A 1092 2.36 -20.43 23.20
N PRO A 1093 2.35 -19.38 22.35
CA PRO A 1093 3.54 -18.98 21.58
C PRO A 1093 4.70 -18.50 22.47
N THR A 1094 4.40 -17.95 23.65
CA THR A 1094 5.41 -17.56 24.65
C THR A 1094 6.20 -18.77 25.15
N THR A 1095 5.53 -19.88 25.40
CA THR A 1095 6.16 -21.14 25.84
C THR A 1095 7.04 -21.74 24.78
N CYS A 1096 6.54 -21.78 23.54
CA CYS A 1096 7.31 -22.19 22.38
C CYS A 1096 8.61 -21.36 22.30
N HIS A 1097 8.53 -20.04 22.48
CA HIS A 1097 9.69 -19.16 22.51
C HIS A 1097 10.66 -19.46 23.66
N VAL A 1098 10.17 -19.62 24.89
CA VAL A 1098 11.03 -19.90 26.06
C VAL A 1098 11.77 -21.22 25.87
N LEU A 1099 11.05 -22.29 25.50
CA LEU A 1099 11.64 -23.63 25.31
C LEU A 1099 12.65 -23.67 24.16
N GLU A 1100 12.41 -22.94 23.08
CA GLU A 1100 13.26 -22.98 21.89
C GLU A 1100 14.50 -22.11 22.01
N HIS A 1101 14.40 -20.97 22.69
CA HIS A 1101 15.40 -19.90 22.60
C HIS A 1101 15.94 -19.42 23.96
N MET A 1102 15.26 -19.67 25.08
CA MET A 1102 15.61 -19.03 26.36
C MET A 1102 16.10 -20.00 27.44
N MET A 1103 16.05 -21.32 27.23
CA MET A 1103 16.35 -22.30 28.29
C MET A 1103 17.73 -22.12 28.96
N ASP A 1104 18.71 -21.58 28.22
CA ASP A 1104 20.07 -21.35 28.73
C ASP A 1104 20.30 -19.94 29.26
N GLU A 1105 19.35 -19.03 29.05
CA GLU A 1105 19.41 -17.66 29.54
C GLU A 1105 19.13 -17.58 31.04
N PRO A 1106 19.66 -16.55 31.74
CA PRO A 1106 19.29 -16.34 33.12
C PRO A 1106 17.80 -16.00 33.25
N GLY A 1107 17.17 -16.47 34.31
CA GLY A 1107 15.79 -16.15 34.67
C GLY A 1107 15.65 -16.02 36.18
N VAL A 1108 14.56 -15.39 36.59
CA VAL A 1108 14.17 -15.32 38.01
C VAL A 1108 12.85 -16.06 38.19
N TRP A 1109 12.81 -16.96 39.18
CA TRP A 1109 11.58 -17.49 39.74
C TRP A 1109 11.24 -16.72 41.00
N MET A 1110 10.08 -16.05 41.03
CA MET A 1110 9.55 -15.41 42.22
C MET A 1110 8.68 -16.41 42.97
N GLY A 1111 9.18 -16.93 44.09
CA GLY A 1111 8.57 -18.07 44.78
C GLY A 1111 7.31 -17.75 45.59
N GLY A 1112 7.08 -16.49 45.94
CA GLY A 1112 5.82 -16.02 46.53
C GLY A 1112 4.77 -15.68 45.45
N PRO A 1113 3.47 -16.01 45.64
CA PRO A 1113 2.42 -15.62 44.69
C PRO A 1113 2.36 -14.11 44.44
N GLN A 1114 2.26 -13.70 43.17
CA GLN A 1114 2.19 -12.27 42.76
C GLN A 1114 0.88 -11.88 42.06
N ILE A 1115 0.11 -12.86 41.61
CA ILE A 1115 -1.15 -12.62 40.88
C ILE A 1115 -2.15 -13.72 41.21
N VAL A 1116 -3.43 -13.39 41.15
CA VAL A 1116 -4.56 -14.31 41.30
C VAL A 1116 -5.19 -14.52 39.94
N ILE A 1117 -5.19 -15.76 39.48
CA ILE A 1117 -5.66 -16.18 38.15
C ILE A 1117 -7.04 -16.81 38.26
N ASN A 1118 -7.97 -16.36 37.41
CA ASN A 1118 -9.29 -16.98 37.33
C ASN A 1118 -9.24 -18.24 36.44
N THR A 1119 -9.68 -19.38 36.97
CA THR A 1119 -9.65 -20.66 36.23
C THR A 1119 -10.86 -20.87 35.32
N ASN A 1120 -11.74 -19.86 35.19
CA ASN A 1120 -12.87 -19.88 34.25
C ASN A 1120 -12.40 -19.55 32.83
N VAL A 1121 -11.77 -20.52 32.20
CA VAL A 1121 -11.08 -20.35 30.92
C VAL A 1121 -11.97 -20.64 29.71
N SER A 1122 -11.86 -19.81 28.67
CA SER A 1122 -12.64 -19.94 27.42
C SER A 1122 -12.17 -21.09 26.52
N TRP A 1123 -10.98 -21.64 26.78
CA TRP A 1123 -10.39 -22.72 25.99
C TRP A 1123 -10.77 -24.13 26.44
N MET A 1124 -11.62 -24.30 27.47
CA MET A 1124 -11.97 -25.61 28.06
C MET A 1124 -12.36 -26.69 27.04
N ARG A 1125 -12.99 -26.32 25.92
CA ARG A 1125 -13.32 -27.26 24.82
C ARG A 1125 -12.11 -27.93 24.15
N TYR A 1126 -10.90 -27.38 24.35
CA TYR A 1126 -9.63 -27.92 23.87
C TYR A 1126 -8.83 -28.61 24.98
N ALA A 1127 -9.37 -28.73 26.20
CA ALA A 1127 -8.72 -29.40 27.32
C ALA A 1127 -8.23 -30.83 26.98
N PRO A 1128 -8.92 -31.64 26.15
CA PRO A 1128 -8.39 -32.93 25.73
C PRO A 1128 -7.04 -32.84 25.02
N LEU A 1129 -6.89 -31.97 24.01
CA LEU A 1129 -5.60 -31.78 23.32
C LEU A 1129 -4.56 -31.14 24.22
N TRP A 1130 -4.99 -30.23 25.10
CA TRP A 1130 -4.10 -29.58 26.04
C TRP A 1130 -3.44 -30.59 26.98
N ILE A 1131 -4.23 -31.44 27.64
CA ILE A 1131 -3.75 -32.41 28.63
C ILE A 1131 -3.06 -33.62 27.99
N LEU A 1132 -3.58 -34.11 26.85
CA LEU A 1132 -3.07 -35.33 26.23
C LEU A 1132 -1.87 -35.09 25.29
N GLU A 1133 -1.79 -33.93 24.65
CA GLU A 1133 -0.77 -33.64 23.63
C GLU A 1133 0.17 -32.50 24.01
N ARG A 1134 -0.37 -31.31 24.33
CA ARG A 1134 0.42 -30.08 24.43
C ARG A 1134 1.25 -30.00 25.73
N VAL A 1135 0.63 -30.27 26.89
CA VAL A 1135 1.35 -30.31 28.17
C VAL A 1135 2.44 -31.39 28.19
N PRO A 1136 2.17 -32.63 27.73
CA PRO A 1136 3.21 -33.64 27.63
C PRO A 1136 4.32 -33.30 26.62
N GLU A 1137 4.00 -32.61 25.52
CA GLU A 1137 4.98 -32.08 24.56
C GLU A 1137 5.91 -31.01 25.19
N ILE A 1138 5.36 -30.13 26.03
CA ILE A 1138 6.12 -29.13 26.80
C ILE A 1138 7.14 -29.84 27.70
N TYR A 1139 6.73 -30.87 28.43
CA TYR A 1139 7.61 -31.64 29.30
C TYR A 1139 8.76 -32.31 28.53
N ASP A 1140 8.47 -32.96 27.41
CA ASP A 1140 9.48 -33.58 26.53
C ASP A 1140 10.47 -32.54 25.98
N CYS A 1141 9.98 -31.33 25.69
CA CYS A 1141 10.82 -30.24 25.19
C CYS A 1141 11.72 -29.69 26.30
N ALA A 1142 11.17 -29.42 27.49
CA ALA A 1142 11.92 -28.92 28.63
C ALA A 1142 13.06 -29.86 29.02
N GLU A 1143 12.77 -31.16 29.10
CA GLU A 1143 13.77 -32.19 29.43
C GLU A 1143 14.87 -32.28 28.37
N ARG A 1144 14.51 -32.31 27.07
CA ARG A 1144 15.48 -32.27 25.96
C ARG A 1144 16.36 -31.03 25.97
N ARG A 1145 15.87 -29.93 26.54
CA ARG A 1145 16.56 -28.64 26.67
C ARG A 1145 17.23 -28.46 28.03
N GLY A 1146 17.43 -29.55 28.78
CA GLY A 1146 18.28 -29.57 29.96
C GLY A 1146 17.57 -29.31 31.30
N ALA A 1147 16.23 -29.34 31.34
CA ALA A 1147 15.51 -29.41 32.61
C ALA A 1147 15.67 -30.80 33.25
N ALA A 1148 15.78 -30.86 34.58
CA ALA A 1148 15.97 -32.13 35.29
C ALA A 1148 14.73 -33.03 35.15
N ALA A 1149 14.92 -34.27 34.67
CA ALA A 1149 13.84 -35.23 34.48
C ALA A 1149 13.04 -35.48 35.77
N SER A 1150 13.69 -35.51 36.95
CA SER A 1150 13.02 -35.65 38.24
C SER A 1150 12.03 -34.53 38.55
N ASP A 1151 12.34 -33.30 38.13
CA ASP A 1151 11.50 -32.13 38.37
C ASP A 1151 10.34 -32.08 37.37
N VAL A 1152 10.57 -32.49 36.12
CA VAL A 1152 9.54 -32.59 35.08
C VAL A 1152 8.56 -33.73 35.38
N ASP A 1153 9.06 -34.90 35.81
CA ASP A 1153 8.24 -36.06 36.14
C ASP A 1153 7.29 -35.82 37.32
N ARG A 1154 7.66 -34.92 38.26
CA ARG A 1154 6.73 -34.44 39.29
C ARG A 1154 5.41 -33.93 38.69
N TRP A 1155 5.49 -33.18 37.60
CA TRP A 1155 4.34 -32.61 36.91
C TRP A 1155 3.67 -33.58 35.94
N ARG A 1156 4.45 -34.50 35.34
CA ARG A 1156 3.84 -35.62 34.60
C ARG A 1156 2.94 -36.44 35.51
N ARG A 1157 3.35 -36.77 36.75
CA ARG A 1157 2.50 -37.47 37.73
C ARG A 1157 1.23 -36.68 38.06
N HIS A 1158 1.33 -35.35 38.14
CA HIS A 1158 0.16 -34.51 38.39
C HIS A 1158 -0.82 -34.57 37.21
N THR A 1159 -0.32 -34.37 35.98
CA THR A 1159 -1.11 -34.43 34.73
C THR A 1159 -1.73 -35.80 34.51
N LEU A 1160 -1.03 -36.89 34.86
CA LEU A 1160 -1.46 -38.27 34.68
C LEU A 1160 -2.85 -38.54 35.29
N LYS A 1161 -3.18 -37.89 36.41
CA LYS A 1161 -4.49 -38.03 37.08
C LYS A 1161 -5.68 -37.64 36.21
N ALA A 1162 -5.48 -36.72 35.26
CA ALA A 1162 -6.52 -36.24 34.36
C ALA A 1162 -6.54 -36.98 33.01
N VAL A 1163 -5.51 -37.78 32.70
CA VAL A 1163 -5.35 -38.47 31.42
C VAL A 1163 -6.54 -39.40 31.11
N PRO A 1164 -7.01 -40.28 32.02
CA PRO A 1164 -8.10 -41.21 31.69
C PRO A 1164 -9.39 -40.51 31.28
N LYS A 1165 -9.79 -39.48 32.03
CA LYS A 1165 -10.97 -38.66 31.74
C LYS A 1165 -10.95 -38.09 30.32
N PHE A 1166 -9.87 -37.37 29.97
CA PHE A 1166 -9.79 -36.71 28.68
C PHE A 1166 -9.52 -37.68 27.52
N PHE A 1167 -8.87 -38.80 27.81
CA PHE A 1167 -8.68 -39.88 26.85
C PHE A 1167 -10.01 -40.52 26.47
N ALA A 1168 -10.90 -40.77 27.45
CA ALA A 1168 -12.28 -41.17 27.20
C ALA A 1168 -13.07 -40.13 26.41
N GLU A 1169 -12.96 -38.84 26.78
CA GLU A 1169 -13.64 -37.75 26.07
C GLU A 1169 -13.33 -37.74 24.56
N ILE A 1170 -12.07 -37.95 24.16
CA ILE A 1170 -11.67 -38.04 22.74
C ILE A 1170 -12.39 -39.16 21.97
N TYR A 1171 -12.62 -40.31 22.62
CA TYR A 1171 -13.14 -41.50 21.96
C TYR A 1171 -14.65 -41.72 22.14
N GLU A 1172 -15.24 -41.04 23.12
CA GLU A 1172 -16.64 -41.24 23.51
C GLU A 1172 -17.50 -39.99 23.26
N ASN A 1173 -16.94 -38.78 23.36
CA ASN A 1173 -17.71 -37.54 23.28
C ASN A 1173 -16.89 -36.32 22.82
N ASP A 1174 -16.26 -36.40 21.64
CA ASP A 1174 -15.42 -35.32 21.09
C ASP A 1174 -16.23 -34.20 20.43
N ALA A 1175 -16.90 -33.38 21.24
CA ALA A 1175 -17.74 -32.28 20.77
C ALA A 1175 -16.99 -31.19 19.99
N ALA A 1176 -15.66 -31.08 20.15
CA ALA A 1176 -14.85 -30.03 19.52
C ALA A 1176 -14.02 -30.50 18.31
N GLY A 1177 -14.14 -31.77 17.90
CA GLY A 1177 -13.37 -32.33 16.79
C GLY A 1177 -11.86 -32.36 17.05
N ASN A 1178 -11.47 -32.70 18.27
CA ASN A 1178 -10.09 -32.84 18.73
C ASN A 1178 -9.42 -34.14 18.26
N ALA A 1179 -10.19 -35.21 18.06
CA ALA A 1179 -9.68 -36.54 17.78
C ALA A 1179 -8.63 -36.60 16.63
N PRO A 1180 -8.77 -35.89 15.49
CA PRO A 1180 -7.77 -35.91 14.41
C PRO A 1180 -6.38 -35.39 14.79
N TYR A 1181 -6.26 -34.66 15.90
CA TYR A 1181 -5.01 -34.05 16.36
C TYR A 1181 -4.35 -34.85 17.51
N PHE A 1182 -4.93 -35.99 17.88
CA PHE A 1182 -4.52 -36.82 19.01
C PHE A 1182 -4.00 -38.19 18.55
N GLN A 1183 -3.00 -38.75 19.25
CA GLN A 1183 -2.57 -40.13 19.05
C GLN A 1183 -2.31 -40.84 20.39
N ALA A 1184 -3.06 -41.93 20.66
CA ALA A 1184 -2.92 -42.73 21.87
C ALA A 1184 -1.47 -43.18 22.13
N ALA A 1185 -0.76 -43.63 21.09
CA ALA A 1185 0.63 -44.08 21.21
C ALA A 1185 1.57 -43.02 21.81
N ARG A 1186 1.34 -41.73 21.55
CA ARG A 1186 2.15 -40.64 22.10
C ARG A 1186 1.94 -40.49 23.60
N VAL A 1187 0.70 -40.56 24.07
CA VAL A 1187 0.39 -40.53 25.52
C VAL A 1187 1.06 -41.70 26.21
N LEU A 1188 0.87 -42.93 25.72
CA LEU A 1188 1.49 -44.12 26.31
C LEU A 1188 3.01 -43.97 26.37
N ARG A 1189 3.65 -43.52 25.29
CA ARG A 1189 5.11 -43.31 25.24
C ARG A 1189 5.59 -42.29 26.29
N ARG A 1190 4.83 -41.21 26.52
CA ARG A 1190 5.22 -40.09 27.38
C ARG A 1190 4.98 -40.30 28.87
N PHE A 1191 4.17 -41.29 29.26
CA PHE A 1191 3.86 -41.57 30.66
C PHE A 1191 4.29 -42.96 31.14
N LYS A 1192 4.55 -43.93 30.24
CA LYS A 1192 4.86 -45.34 30.61
C LYS A 1192 6.09 -45.54 31.51
N HIS A 1193 6.98 -44.57 31.61
CA HIS A 1193 8.17 -44.65 32.47
C HIS A 1193 7.84 -44.31 33.93
N LEU A 1194 6.70 -43.68 34.20
CA LEU A 1194 6.24 -43.39 35.55
C LEU A 1194 5.72 -44.67 36.22
N PRO A 1195 6.14 -44.98 37.46
CA PRO A 1195 5.62 -46.12 38.21
C PRO A 1195 4.09 -46.12 38.33
N GLU A 1196 3.49 -44.95 38.53
CA GLU A 1196 2.05 -44.73 38.73
C GLU A 1196 1.24 -44.90 37.43
N PHE A 1197 1.90 -45.03 36.28
CA PHE A 1197 1.20 -45.26 35.02
C PHE A 1197 0.43 -46.59 35.01
N VAL A 1198 0.93 -47.58 35.75
CA VAL A 1198 0.26 -48.90 35.89
C VAL A 1198 -1.16 -48.77 36.45
N ASP A 1199 -1.43 -47.73 37.25
CA ASP A 1199 -2.71 -47.51 37.90
C ASP A 1199 -3.80 -47.05 36.92
N VAL A 1200 -3.40 -46.44 35.80
CA VAL A 1200 -4.33 -45.95 34.77
C VAL A 1200 -4.29 -46.75 33.47
N GLU A 1201 -3.26 -47.59 33.27
CA GLU A 1201 -3.03 -48.32 32.02
C GLU A 1201 -4.22 -49.23 31.65
N SER A 1202 -4.86 -49.87 32.63
CA SER A 1202 -6.05 -50.71 32.40
C SER A 1202 -7.23 -49.90 31.88
N GLU A 1203 -7.51 -48.73 32.48
CA GLU A 1203 -8.63 -47.88 32.08
C GLU A 1203 -8.44 -47.35 30.65
N LEU A 1204 -7.23 -46.90 30.32
CA LEU A 1204 -6.88 -46.46 28.96
C LEU A 1204 -7.02 -47.59 27.93
N CYS A 1205 -6.62 -48.81 28.30
CA CYS A 1205 -6.76 -49.99 27.45
C CYS A 1205 -8.24 -50.32 27.19
N ASP A 1206 -9.08 -50.27 28.22
CA ASP A 1206 -10.52 -50.57 28.11
C ASP A 1206 -11.24 -49.54 27.22
N THR A 1207 -10.99 -48.24 27.45
CA THR A 1207 -11.51 -47.15 26.61
C THR A 1207 -11.06 -47.29 25.15
N TYR A 1208 -9.75 -47.50 24.90
CA TYR A 1208 -9.22 -47.65 23.54
C TYR A 1208 -9.78 -48.91 22.85
N THR A 1209 -9.93 -50.01 23.58
CA THR A 1209 -10.51 -51.26 23.07
C THR A 1209 -11.96 -51.07 22.64
N SER A 1210 -12.76 -50.42 23.48
CA SER A 1210 -14.15 -50.07 23.16
C SER A 1210 -14.22 -49.20 21.89
N ALA A 1211 -13.37 -48.18 21.78
CA ALA A 1211 -13.30 -47.31 20.62
C ALA A 1211 -12.90 -48.07 19.33
N TRP A 1212 -11.92 -48.97 19.43
CA TRP A 1212 -11.47 -49.84 18.33
C TRP A 1212 -12.58 -50.77 17.85
N GLN A 1213 -13.31 -51.41 18.77
CA GLN A 1213 -14.45 -52.29 18.44
C GLN A 1213 -15.59 -51.54 17.76
N ARG A 1214 -15.81 -50.27 18.11
CA ARG A 1214 -16.79 -49.38 17.45
C ARG A 1214 -16.31 -48.83 16.10
N GLY A 1215 -15.08 -49.13 15.67
CA GLY A 1215 -14.51 -48.64 14.41
C GLY A 1215 -14.15 -47.15 14.42
N HIS A 1216 -13.81 -46.59 15.58
CA HIS A 1216 -13.46 -45.18 15.70
C HIS A 1216 -12.22 -44.83 14.82
N PRO A 1217 -12.24 -43.79 13.97
CA PRO A 1217 -11.15 -43.49 13.01
C PRO A 1217 -9.76 -43.31 13.64
N GLN A 1218 -9.71 -42.82 14.88
CA GLN A 1218 -8.46 -42.60 15.64
C GLN A 1218 -8.06 -43.77 16.54
N ALA A 1219 -8.78 -44.90 16.45
CA ALA A 1219 -8.43 -46.18 17.06
C ALA A 1219 -8.15 -47.18 15.92
N GLY A 1220 -7.15 -46.89 15.08
CA GLY A 1220 -6.86 -47.67 13.87
C GLY A 1220 -5.99 -48.92 14.11
N HIS A 1221 -5.29 -48.99 15.25
CA HIS A 1221 -4.43 -50.13 15.58
C HIS A 1221 -5.10 -51.05 16.60
N SER A 1222 -4.84 -52.37 16.49
CA SER A 1222 -5.30 -53.35 17.48
C SER A 1222 -4.81 -52.97 18.89
N PRO A 1223 -5.68 -53.02 19.93
CA PRO A 1223 -5.30 -52.74 21.32
C PRO A 1223 -4.08 -53.55 21.79
N HIS A 1224 -3.89 -54.76 21.26
CA HIS A 1224 -2.73 -55.62 21.57
C HIS A 1224 -1.37 -55.03 21.18
N LEU A 1225 -1.32 -54.12 20.19
CA LEU A 1225 -0.10 -53.44 19.77
C LEU A 1225 0.28 -52.29 20.71
N LEU A 1226 -0.72 -51.62 21.27
CA LEU A 1226 -0.52 -50.46 22.15
C LEU A 1226 -0.39 -50.86 23.63
N PHE A 1227 -1.08 -51.93 24.06
CA PHE A 1227 -1.11 -52.43 25.44
C PHE A 1227 -0.65 -53.89 25.54
N PRO A 1228 0.63 -54.19 25.24
CA PRO A 1228 1.12 -55.57 25.16
C PRO A 1228 1.14 -56.33 26.50
N LYS A 1229 1.05 -55.62 27.64
CA LYS A 1229 1.11 -56.18 29.00
C LYS A 1229 -0.26 -56.64 29.54
N ILE A 1230 -1.38 -56.23 28.94
CA ILE A 1230 -2.76 -56.50 29.41
C ILE A 1230 -3.38 -57.67 28.61
N ARG A 1231 -2.59 -58.72 28.35
CA ARG A 1231 -2.96 -59.84 27.46
C ARG A 1231 -4.14 -60.72 27.94
N HIS A 1232 -4.58 -60.61 29.20
CA HIS A 1232 -5.50 -61.58 29.81
C HIS A 1232 -6.98 -61.16 29.89
N ARG A 1233 -7.38 -59.98 29.37
CA ARG A 1233 -8.77 -59.46 29.52
C ARG A 1233 -9.55 -59.22 28.21
N LEU A 1234 -8.96 -59.43 27.04
CA LEU A 1234 -9.59 -59.08 25.75
C LEU A 1234 -10.26 -60.30 25.10
N PRO A 1235 -11.52 -60.22 24.64
CA PRO A 1235 -12.17 -61.34 23.96
C PRO A 1235 -11.49 -61.63 22.62
N ARG A 1236 -11.29 -62.92 22.31
CA ARG A 1236 -10.72 -63.38 21.03
C ARG A 1236 -11.61 -62.88 19.88
N ALA A 1237 -11.03 -62.10 18.97
CA ALA A 1237 -11.71 -61.59 17.79
C ALA A 1237 -12.27 -62.75 16.94
N GLY A 1238 -13.60 -62.83 16.86
CA GLY A 1238 -14.33 -63.71 15.97
C GLY A 1238 -14.28 -63.20 14.52
N SER A 1239 -14.25 -64.14 13.60
CA SER A 1239 -14.18 -64.00 12.14
C SER A 1239 -15.09 -62.92 11.55
N VAL A 1240 -14.49 -61.97 10.82
CA VAL A 1240 -15.19 -61.24 9.74
C VAL A 1240 -14.51 -61.61 8.43
N LYS A 1241 -15.31 -62.19 7.54
CA LYS A 1241 -14.92 -62.75 6.24
C LYS A 1241 -14.38 -61.67 5.31
N THR A 1242 -13.24 -61.97 4.69
CA THR A 1242 -12.74 -61.31 3.50
C THR A 1242 -13.57 -61.72 2.28
N SER A 1243 -14.50 -60.86 1.86
CA SER A 1243 -14.98 -60.84 0.49
C SER A 1243 -15.45 -59.43 0.16
N ASP A 1244 -15.01 -58.96 -1.00
CA ASP A 1244 -15.38 -57.71 -1.67
C ASP A 1244 -14.63 -56.45 -1.26
N LEU A 1245 -13.50 -56.22 -1.96
CA LEU A 1245 -13.24 -55.01 -2.74
C LEU A 1245 -11.95 -55.21 -3.55
N LYS A 1246 -12.08 -55.88 -4.71
CA LYS A 1246 -11.11 -55.78 -5.80
C LYS A 1246 -11.37 -54.48 -6.58
N ASN A 1247 -10.28 -53.88 -7.06
CA ASN A 1247 -10.17 -52.82 -8.06
C ASN A 1247 -10.53 -51.38 -7.65
N LYS A 1248 -9.49 -50.57 -7.41
CA LYS A 1248 -9.07 -49.54 -8.37
C LYS A 1248 -7.69 -48.97 -8.02
N HIS A 1249 -6.78 -49.03 -8.99
CA HIS A 1249 -5.59 -48.19 -9.07
C HIS A 1249 -5.96 -46.71 -8.94
N LEU A 1250 -5.14 -45.93 -8.24
CA LEU A 1250 -4.55 -44.66 -8.72
C LEU A 1250 -3.67 -44.04 -7.61
N GLY A 1251 -2.41 -43.79 -7.97
CA GLY A 1251 -1.62 -42.63 -7.56
C GLY A 1251 -1.22 -42.52 -6.09
N GLU A 1252 0.06 -42.77 -5.82
CA GLU A 1252 0.77 -42.07 -4.74
C GLU A 1252 0.62 -40.54 -4.90
N PRO A 1253 0.38 -39.83 -3.80
CA PRO A 1253 0.93 -38.49 -3.63
C PRO A 1253 1.91 -38.54 -2.46
N THR A 1254 3.19 -38.47 -2.78
CA THR A 1254 4.23 -38.00 -1.88
C THR A 1254 3.97 -36.55 -1.52
N VAL A 1255 3.42 -36.26 -0.33
CA VAL A 1255 3.70 -35.03 0.43
C VAL A 1255 3.51 -35.29 1.93
N ALA A 1256 4.60 -35.09 2.69
CA ALA A 1256 4.74 -34.37 3.98
C ALA A 1256 5.77 -35.06 4.90
#